data_AF-A0A818ZJZ3-F1
#
_entry.id   AF-A0A818ZJZ3-F1
#
_cell.length_a   1.000
_cell.length_b   1.000
_cell.length_c   1.000
_cell.angle_alpha   90.00
_cell.angle_beta   90.00
_cell.angle_gamma   90.00
#
_symmetry.space_group_name_H-M   'P 1'
#
loop_
_entity.id
_entity.type
_entity.pdbx_description
1 polymer ?
#
loop_
_entity_poly.entity_id
_entity_poly.type
_entity_poly.pdbx_seq_one_letter_code
_entity_poly.pdbx_strand_id
1 'polypeptide(L)'
;MVDFFKRRVQPHRDSYEQFAYETEENHKSKLDLVRLSAVVCGIEFCYAAETAFVSPILLQLGLPVIFMTWIWCLPPLIGFFLVPILGSLSDKCNTRIGRRRPFIIIYSIGILIGLLLVANGRTIGQWFGDLNYTSLNQTSLPFLSHKVGTIITILGVILLDLDCDACQSPSRAYLLDVTNPDQQSLGLTTFTAMAGLGGSLGYFLGGIPWEKTALTRILGDHIHVLFTIVWMIYIICLMLTVTAAKEPTNIAIMAPYLNRSTSRQFLVSTYSINNFDEDIQQHDEHTLTTSNNMKISYMDYLRSIIYMPSSLKWLCLTNFFCWMAIVSYSLYFTDFVGQAVFGGNPKLGYEHPLRVLYNDGVRFGSWGMAIYSISCSIYSFNMQKLNNYFGIKRVYIGSQLIYAIGMLLMGYLRHRFAVIILSATAGILYSTLFTIPFLLISKYYASNTYGQTNTNGQIRGIGTDVAIVSSMVFLAQFCLSSTMGTFIHLANSTVMVTIVASILSICGAISATQFITFTVIINSQICEKTPQYGECSTNSACGCFHMIGTHDDTGVCGFLWPTCSRLVRCNSSDNSCLQPNTICVQHPQCEDYPVCYPVTMIDQNMCPPVKNKINLKWKQNAITVAGGTRGGQQLNQLGFPLGIFIDEKKNIFIADNANHRIVEWEYNAKEGQTIAGGNGQGNQMDQLDFPQVVLVDQQNHSIIITELRNRRVIQWLNQKQQILIDNIYCHQTVYVTDYNNGRVMKWKKDAKEGIVVAGGNGGGGNLNQLLYPHGVIVDHLGQVYVVDKGNNRVMRWCEGKEEGEIVVGGNGQGGEPDQLSDPTGLSFDDEENLYVADYSNNRIQKFEIIL
;
A
#
# COMPACT_ATOMS: atom_id res chain seq x y z
N MET A 1 48.37 22.54 8.22
CA MET A 1 47.48 23.24 7.27
C MET A 1 46.79 22.28 6.28
N VAL A 2 47.43 21.17 5.90
CA VAL A 2 46.83 20.10 5.05
C VAL A 2 45.77 19.26 5.79
N ASP A 3 45.85 19.10 7.11
CA ASP A 3 44.81 18.38 7.89
C ASP A 3 43.51 19.16 8.12
N PHE A 4 43.53 20.48 7.95
CA PHE A 4 42.33 21.30 8.09
C PHE A 4 41.42 21.24 6.84
N PHE A 5 42.00 20.92 5.67
CA PHE A 5 41.26 20.79 4.41
C PHE A 5 40.66 19.39 4.18
N LYS A 6 41.22 18.33 4.78
CA LYS A 6 40.63 16.98 4.68
C LYS A 6 39.27 16.84 5.39
N ARG A 7 38.98 17.65 6.42
CA ARG A 7 37.72 17.56 7.18
C ARG A 7 36.51 18.28 6.54
N ARG A 8 36.67 18.99 5.42
CA ARG A 8 35.55 19.67 4.74
C ARG A 8 35.04 18.99 3.46
N VAL A 9 35.69 17.91 3.00
CA VAL A 9 35.32 17.22 1.74
C VAL A 9 34.52 15.93 1.99
N GLN A 10 34.21 15.59 3.25
CA GLN A 10 33.52 14.35 3.59
C GLN A 10 32.31 14.55 4.54
N PRO A 11 31.18 15.13 4.08
CA PRO A 11 29.91 15.02 4.80
C PRO A 11 28.90 14.06 4.14
N HIS A 12 29.18 13.57 2.92
CA HIS A 12 28.18 12.85 2.10
C HIS A 12 28.31 11.33 2.03
N ARG A 13 29.40 10.73 2.50
CA ARG A 13 29.56 9.26 2.52
C ARG A 13 29.01 8.66 3.81
N ASP A 14 29.32 9.28 4.94
CA ASP A 14 28.86 8.85 6.26
C ASP A 14 27.34 8.99 6.42
N SER A 15 26.70 9.94 5.74
CA SER A 15 25.25 10.14 5.80
C SER A 15 24.43 9.09 5.04
N TYR A 16 25.01 8.40 4.05
CA TYR A 16 24.33 7.30 3.35
C TYR A 16 24.46 5.97 4.09
N GLU A 17 25.66 5.68 4.63
CA GLU A 17 25.86 4.50 5.46
C GLU A 17 25.06 4.62 6.76
N GLN A 18 25.00 5.80 7.38
CA GLN A 18 24.20 6.04 8.59
C GLN A 18 22.69 6.03 8.32
N PHE A 19 22.22 6.46 7.13
CA PHE A 19 20.81 6.38 6.73
C PHE A 19 20.39 4.95 6.34
N ALA A 20 21.29 4.17 5.72
CA ALA A 20 21.07 2.75 5.46
C ALA A 20 21.05 1.93 6.76
N TYR A 21 21.91 2.28 7.73
CA TYR A 21 21.89 1.71 9.08
C TYR A 21 20.60 2.10 9.84
N GLU A 22 20.13 3.35 9.75
CA GLU A 22 18.88 3.82 10.38
C GLU A 22 17.60 3.25 9.73
N THR A 23 17.65 2.83 8.46
CA THR A 23 16.53 2.17 7.77
C THR A 23 16.49 0.66 8.01
N GLU A 24 17.64 -0.01 8.22
CA GLU A 24 17.69 -1.40 8.71
C GLU A 24 17.32 -1.54 10.20
N GLU A 25 17.57 -0.53 11.05
CA GLU A 25 17.27 -0.55 12.49
C GLU A 25 15.79 -0.28 12.88
N ASN A 26 14.91 0.10 11.94
CA ASN A 26 13.55 0.56 12.30
C ASN A 26 12.40 -0.45 12.11
N HIS A 27 12.69 -1.73 11.89
CA HIS A 27 11.66 -2.76 11.97
C HIS A 27 11.11 -2.86 13.40
N LYS A 28 9.87 -2.41 13.59
CA LYS A 28 9.22 -2.44 14.91
C LYS A 28 8.76 -3.86 15.22
N SER A 29 9.06 -4.32 16.43
CA SER A 29 8.53 -5.59 16.91
C SER A 29 7.01 -5.49 17.09
N LYS A 30 6.32 -6.65 17.15
CA LYS A 30 4.88 -6.66 17.43
C LYS A 30 4.54 -5.98 18.77
N LEU A 31 5.43 -6.09 19.77
CA LEU A 31 5.25 -5.43 21.06
C LEU A 31 5.40 -3.91 20.93
N ASP A 32 6.30 -3.43 20.08
CA ASP A 32 6.44 -1.99 19.83
C ASP A 32 5.20 -1.41 19.14
N LEU A 33 4.60 -2.14 18.19
CA LEU A 33 3.33 -1.76 17.55
C LEU A 33 2.18 -1.70 18.56
N VAL A 34 2.12 -2.66 19.51
CA VAL A 34 1.15 -2.66 20.61
C VAL A 34 1.37 -1.46 21.53
N ARG A 35 2.61 -1.13 21.89
CA ARG A 35 2.93 0.05 22.73
C ARG A 35 2.57 1.35 22.01
N LEU A 36 2.86 1.47 20.72
CA LEU A 36 2.47 2.60 19.87
C LEU A 36 0.95 2.76 19.79
N SER A 37 0.21 1.67 19.90
CA SER A 37 -1.25 1.64 19.83
C SER A 37 -1.93 1.59 21.21
N ALA A 38 -1.19 1.73 22.32
CA ALA A 38 -1.77 1.66 23.65
C ALA A 38 -2.76 2.80 23.94
N VAL A 39 -2.50 4.02 23.43
CA VAL A 39 -3.37 5.17 23.64
C VAL A 39 -4.79 4.95 23.09
N VAL A 40 -4.95 4.28 21.93
CA VAL A 40 -6.29 4.03 21.38
C VAL A 40 -7.08 3.04 22.23
N CYS A 41 -6.41 2.06 22.85
CA CYS A 41 -7.02 1.21 23.86
C CYS A 41 -7.55 2.04 25.05
N GLY A 42 -6.78 3.03 25.50
CA GLY A 42 -7.22 3.97 26.54
C GLY A 42 -8.41 4.83 26.11
N ILE A 43 -8.41 5.36 24.88
CA ILE A 43 -9.51 6.16 24.32
C ILE A 43 -10.81 5.34 24.29
N GLU A 44 -10.77 4.11 23.79
CA GLU A 44 -11.95 3.23 23.75
C GLU A 44 -12.46 2.86 25.15
N PHE A 45 -11.56 2.81 26.14
CA PHE A 45 -11.94 2.65 27.55
C PHE A 45 -12.75 3.85 28.06
N CYS A 46 -12.36 5.06 27.67
CA CYS A 46 -13.08 6.29 27.98
C CYS A 46 -14.45 6.31 27.29
N TYR A 47 -14.50 5.94 26.00
CA TYR A 47 -15.76 5.83 25.25
C TYR A 47 -16.72 4.80 25.85
N ALA A 48 -16.21 3.66 26.31
CA ALA A 48 -17.03 2.67 26.98
C ALA A 48 -17.62 3.20 28.30
N ALA A 49 -16.85 3.94 29.09
CA ALA A 49 -17.34 4.58 30.30
C ALA A 49 -18.36 5.70 29.99
N GLU A 50 -18.10 6.50 28.96
CA GLU A 50 -18.98 7.56 28.49
C GLU A 50 -20.35 7.01 28.07
N THR A 51 -20.35 6.06 27.13
CA THR A 51 -21.57 5.45 26.59
C THR A 51 -22.38 4.70 27.66
N ALA A 52 -21.74 4.13 28.68
CA ALA A 52 -22.43 3.40 29.74
C ALA A 52 -23.00 4.30 30.85
N PHE A 53 -22.33 5.40 31.22
CA PHE A 53 -22.64 6.12 32.46
C PHE A 53 -23.04 7.58 32.30
N VAL A 54 -22.67 8.26 31.20
CA VAL A 54 -22.97 9.70 31.02
C VAL A 54 -24.48 9.96 30.97
N SER A 55 -25.23 9.16 30.20
CA SER A 55 -26.69 9.30 30.12
C SER A 55 -27.39 9.16 31.48
N PRO A 56 -27.11 8.11 32.30
CA PRO A 56 -27.59 8.05 33.68
C PRO A 56 -27.19 9.24 34.55
N ILE A 57 -25.94 9.70 34.50
CA ILE A 57 -25.43 10.83 35.30
C ILE A 57 -26.20 12.12 34.99
N LEU A 58 -26.38 12.44 33.71
CA LEU A 58 -27.10 13.63 33.27
C LEU A 58 -28.59 13.59 33.66
N LEU A 59 -29.21 12.40 33.62
CA LEU A 59 -30.58 12.21 34.12
C LEU A 59 -30.68 12.37 35.64
N GLN A 60 -29.68 11.92 36.40
CA GLN A 60 -29.62 12.10 37.85
C GLN A 60 -29.50 13.57 38.25
N LEU A 61 -28.82 14.39 37.45
CA LEU A 61 -28.72 15.84 37.64
C LEU A 61 -30.01 16.59 37.26
N GLY A 62 -31.01 15.89 36.71
CA GLY A 62 -32.32 16.46 36.38
C GLY A 62 -32.41 17.07 35.00
N LEU A 63 -31.48 16.76 34.09
CA LEU A 63 -31.52 17.26 32.71
C LEU A 63 -32.69 16.62 31.94
N PRO A 64 -33.55 17.43 31.29
CA PRO A 64 -34.61 16.91 30.43
C PRO A 64 -34.05 16.08 29.26
N VAL A 65 -34.70 14.96 28.95
CA VAL A 65 -34.30 14.01 27.88
C VAL A 65 -34.09 14.71 26.52
N ILE A 66 -34.84 15.78 26.23
CA ILE A 66 -34.73 16.52 24.97
C ILE A 66 -33.40 17.24 24.77
N PHE A 67 -32.69 17.56 25.86
CA PHE A 67 -31.37 18.21 25.77
C PHE A 67 -30.23 17.19 25.63
N MET A 68 -30.49 15.90 25.87
CA MET A 68 -29.47 14.84 25.71
C MET A 68 -28.96 14.78 24.28
N THR A 69 -29.85 14.80 23.28
CA THR A 69 -29.47 14.77 21.87
C THR A 69 -28.63 15.98 21.45
N TRP A 70 -28.86 17.14 22.08
CA TRP A 70 -28.06 18.35 21.83
C TRP A 70 -26.65 18.24 22.41
N ILE A 71 -26.50 17.63 23.59
CA ILE A 71 -25.19 17.40 24.20
C ILE A 71 -24.33 16.51 23.31
N TRP A 72 -24.90 15.43 22.75
CA TRP A 72 -24.19 14.54 21.83
C TRP A 72 -23.93 15.14 20.43
N CYS A 73 -24.59 16.25 20.09
CA CYS A 73 -24.47 16.92 18.80
C CYS A 73 -23.35 17.99 18.78
N LEU A 74 -23.05 18.59 19.94
CA LEU A 74 -22.08 19.68 20.06
C LEU A 74 -20.62 19.23 19.81
N PRO A 75 -20.11 18.11 20.37
CA PRO A 75 -18.73 17.69 20.17
C PRO A 75 -18.40 17.43 18.69
N PRO A 76 -19.24 16.70 17.92
CA PRO A 76 -19.01 16.50 16.50
C PRO A 76 -19.03 17.79 15.69
N LEU A 77 -19.93 18.72 16.03
CA LEU A 77 -20.00 20.02 15.36
C LEU A 77 -18.69 20.80 15.56
N ILE A 78 -18.16 20.82 16.79
CA ILE A 78 -16.89 21.47 17.10
C ILE A 78 -15.73 20.71 16.43
N GLY A 79 -15.71 19.39 16.53
CA GLY A 79 -14.68 18.51 15.99
C GLY A 79 -14.53 18.64 14.48
N PHE A 80 -15.64 18.73 13.73
CA PHE A 80 -15.63 18.89 12.28
C PHE A 80 -14.83 20.13 11.82
N PHE A 81 -14.90 21.24 12.56
CA PHE A 81 -14.16 22.46 12.24
C PHE A 81 -12.78 22.53 12.89
N LEU A 82 -12.64 22.04 14.12
CA LEU A 82 -11.44 22.20 14.93
C LEU A 82 -10.34 21.17 14.58
N VAL A 83 -10.72 19.91 14.37
CA VAL A 83 -9.78 18.79 14.19
C VAL A 83 -8.91 18.94 12.94
N PRO A 84 -9.43 19.37 11.77
CA PRO A 84 -8.58 19.60 10.59
C PRO A 84 -7.53 20.70 10.82
N ILE A 85 -7.89 21.76 11.54
CA ILE A 85 -6.99 22.87 11.87
C ILE A 85 -5.87 22.36 12.77
N LEU A 86 -6.22 21.66 13.86
CA LEU A 86 -5.26 21.09 14.80
C LEU A 86 -4.38 20.01 14.15
N GLY A 87 -4.91 19.25 13.19
CA GLY A 87 -4.11 18.33 12.37
C GLY A 87 -3.03 19.03 11.55
N SER A 88 -3.39 20.13 10.89
CA SER A 88 -2.42 20.94 10.12
C SER A 88 -1.36 21.63 11.00
N LEU A 89 -1.74 22.00 12.23
CA LEU A 89 -0.81 22.55 13.22
C LEU A 89 0.11 21.45 13.76
N SER A 90 -0.40 20.23 13.95
CA SER A 90 0.39 19.06 14.30
C SER A 90 1.43 18.73 13.23
N ASP A 91 1.10 18.85 11.94
CA ASP A 91 2.04 18.60 10.84
C ASP A 91 3.27 19.54 10.85
N LYS A 92 3.11 20.75 11.39
CA LYS A 92 4.14 21.81 11.39
C LYS A 92 4.84 21.97 12.74
N CYS A 93 4.44 21.21 13.73
CA CYS A 93 4.98 21.28 15.07
C CYS A 93 6.41 20.75 15.12
N ASN A 94 7.34 21.51 15.70
CA ASN A 94 8.73 21.08 15.88
C ASN A 94 9.17 21.32 17.33
N THR A 95 8.60 20.55 18.25
CA THR A 95 9.01 20.60 19.67
C THR A 95 10.04 19.53 19.98
N ARG A 96 10.77 19.69 21.10
CA ARG A 96 11.73 18.69 21.61
C ARG A 96 11.10 17.32 21.91
N ILE A 97 9.79 17.29 22.15
CA ILE A 97 9.04 16.07 22.48
C ILE A 97 8.68 15.30 21.20
N GLY A 98 8.69 15.96 20.04
CA GLY A 98 8.28 15.44 18.73
C GLY A 98 7.35 16.41 18.01
N ARG A 99 6.90 16.00 16.82
CA ARG A 99 5.90 16.70 16.01
C ARG A 99 4.47 16.33 16.43
N ARG A 100 4.16 15.03 16.58
CA ARG A 100 2.80 14.53 16.88
C ARG A 100 2.49 14.47 18.36
N ARG A 101 3.45 14.03 19.17
CA ARG A 101 3.30 13.81 20.61
C ARG A 101 2.73 15.00 21.41
N PRO A 102 3.10 16.26 21.17
CA PRO A 102 2.52 17.39 21.92
C PRO A 102 1.00 17.48 21.77
N PHE A 103 0.49 17.20 20.57
CA PHE A 103 -0.96 17.24 20.31
C PHE A 103 -1.66 16.06 20.98
N ILE A 104 -1.07 14.87 20.93
CA ILE A 104 -1.57 13.70 21.68
C ILE A 104 -1.66 14.04 23.18
N ILE A 105 -0.62 14.65 23.75
CA ILE A 105 -0.59 15.05 25.17
C ILE A 105 -1.65 16.12 25.47
N ILE A 106 -1.81 17.14 24.63
CA ILE A 106 -2.81 18.21 24.82
C ILE A 106 -4.22 17.62 24.85
N TYR A 107 -4.59 16.79 23.87
CA TYR A 107 -5.90 16.13 23.87
C TYR A 107 -6.06 15.17 25.06
N SER A 108 -4.98 14.48 25.43
CA SER A 108 -4.99 13.57 26.59
C SER A 108 -5.24 14.32 27.91
N ILE A 109 -4.70 15.53 28.07
CA ILE A 109 -5.01 16.39 29.22
C ILE A 109 -6.50 16.77 29.21
N GLY A 110 -7.04 17.09 28.03
CA GLY A 110 -8.47 17.36 27.85
C GLY A 110 -9.36 16.17 28.24
N ILE A 111 -9.03 14.95 27.80
CA ILE A 111 -9.71 13.70 28.21
C ILE A 111 -9.66 13.51 29.73
N LEU A 112 -8.49 13.69 30.35
CA LEU A 112 -8.33 13.54 31.80
C LEU A 112 -9.15 14.58 32.59
N ILE A 113 -9.23 15.82 32.10
CA ILE A 113 -10.08 16.86 32.68
C ILE A 113 -11.56 16.49 32.47
N GLY A 114 -11.95 16.05 31.28
CA GLY A 114 -13.31 15.59 30.97
C GLY A 114 -13.78 14.49 31.92
N LEU A 115 -12.99 13.43 32.11
CA LEU A 115 -13.28 12.35 33.06
C LEU A 115 -13.48 12.87 34.50
N LEU A 116 -12.67 13.83 34.94
CA LEU A 116 -12.79 14.43 36.27
C LEU A 116 -14.06 15.27 36.41
N LEU A 117 -14.39 16.08 35.39
CA LEU A 117 -15.58 16.94 35.40
C LEU A 117 -16.88 16.13 35.34
N VAL A 118 -16.91 15.07 34.53
CA VAL A 118 -18.09 14.18 34.42
C VAL A 118 -18.35 13.46 35.74
N ALA A 119 -17.31 12.91 36.38
CA ALA A 119 -17.47 12.18 37.63
C ALA A 119 -17.81 13.08 38.83
N ASN A 120 -17.21 14.27 38.91
CA ASN A 120 -17.32 15.15 40.09
C ASN A 120 -18.28 16.33 39.91
N GLY A 121 -19.04 16.40 38.82
CA GLY A 121 -19.86 17.57 38.49
C GLY A 121 -20.82 17.99 39.60
N ARG A 122 -21.43 17.03 40.32
CA ARG A 122 -22.31 17.30 41.47
C ARG A 122 -21.55 17.95 42.63
N THR A 123 -20.39 17.40 43.00
CA THR A 123 -19.56 17.89 44.12
C THR A 123 -19.02 19.29 43.82
N ILE A 124 -18.59 19.52 42.58
CA ILE A 124 -18.10 20.82 42.15
C ILE A 124 -19.26 21.84 42.13
N GLY A 125 -20.43 21.46 41.64
CA GLY A 125 -21.63 22.31 41.68
C GLY A 125 -22.01 22.76 43.10
N GLN A 126 -21.87 21.87 44.09
CA GLN A 126 -22.11 22.20 45.50
C GLN A 126 -21.11 23.25 46.02
N TRP A 127 -19.85 23.19 45.62
CA TRP A 127 -18.85 24.20 46.00
C TRP A 127 -19.18 25.59 45.43
N PHE A 128 -19.86 25.64 44.28
CA PHE A 128 -20.26 26.89 43.61
C PHE A 128 -21.70 27.33 43.91
N GLY A 129 -22.37 26.71 44.89
CA GLY A 129 -23.64 27.19 45.44
C GLY A 129 -24.89 26.40 45.05
N ASP A 130 -24.77 25.19 44.47
CA ASP A 130 -25.93 24.30 44.32
C ASP A 130 -26.41 23.79 45.70
N LEU A 131 -27.74 23.79 45.92
CA LEU A 131 -28.34 23.48 47.21
C LEU A 131 -28.30 21.98 47.52
N ASN A 132 -28.06 21.65 48.79
CA ASN A 132 -28.04 20.25 49.26
C ASN A 132 -29.46 19.73 49.45
N TYR A 133 -29.72 18.50 48.98
CA TYR A 133 -31.06 17.88 48.89
C TYR A 133 -31.80 17.71 50.23
N THR A 134 -31.16 18.00 51.37
CA THR A 134 -31.72 17.79 52.70
C THR A 134 -32.65 18.92 53.18
N SER A 135 -32.82 20.02 52.45
CA SER A 135 -33.56 21.20 52.94
C SER A 135 -34.76 21.68 52.11
N LEU A 136 -35.19 20.97 51.06
CA LEU A 136 -36.30 21.44 50.20
C LEU A 136 -37.44 20.42 50.11
N ASN A 137 -38.58 20.78 50.72
CA ASN A 137 -39.87 20.12 50.54
C ASN A 137 -40.24 20.08 49.05
N GLN A 138 -40.10 18.89 48.46
CA GLN A 138 -40.99 18.18 47.51
C GLN A 138 -41.89 18.94 46.50
N THR A 139 -41.58 20.16 46.04
CA THR A 139 -42.40 20.82 45.00
C THR A 139 -41.66 21.64 43.93
N SER A 140 -40.32 21.74 43.92
CA SER A 140 -39.59 22.43 42.85
C SER A 140 -38.80 21.48 41.93
N LEU A 141 -38.84 21.77 40.62
CA LEU A 141 -38.16 21.00 39.56
C LEU A 141 -36.68 20.71 39.92
N PRO A 142 -36.20 19.45 39.88
CA PRO A 142 -34.83 19.08 40.25
C PRO A 142 -33.76 19.87 39.49
N PHE A 143 -34.06 20.26 38.26
CA PHE A 143 -33.17 21.03 37.37
C PHE A 143 -32.77 22.42 37.93
N LEU A 144 -33.60 23.06 38.76
CA LEU A 144 -33.26 24.37 39.33
C LEU A 144 -32.29 24.28 40.53
N SER A 145 -32.14 23.09 41.15
CA SER A 145 -31.35 22.90 42.38
C SER A 145 -29.88 22.57 42.13
N HIS A 146 -29.52 22.07 40.93
CA HIS A 146 -28.17 21.65 40.56
C HIS A 146 -27.70 22.29 39.24
N LYS A 147 -27.92 23.61 39.09
CA LYS A 147 -27.66 24.31 37.83
C LYS A 147 -26.18 24.30 37.49
N VAL A 148 -25.33 24.61 38.46
CA VAL A 148 -23.89 24.75 38.22
C VAL A 148 -23.27 23.37 37.97
N GLY A 149 -23.64 22.36 38.76
CA GLY A 149 -23.17 20.99 38.58
C GLY A 149 -23.60 20.38 37.25
N THR A 150 -24.81 20.69 36.78
CA THR A 150 -25.29 20.25 35.46
C THR A 150 -24.45 20.88 34.33
N ILE A 151 -24.19 22.18 34.38
CA ILE A 151 -23.38 22.87 33.35
C ILE A 151 -21.95 22.32 33.33
N ILE A 152 -21.34 22.11 34.50
CA ILE A 152 -19.98 21.57 34.62
C ILE A 152 -19.91 20.15 34.05
N THR A 153 -20.90 19.31 34.34
CA THR A 153 -20.98 17.96 33.79
C THR A 153 -21.13 18.00 32.27
N ILE A 154 -21.99 18.87 31.73
CA ILE A 154 -22.16 19.04 30.28
C ILE A 154 -20.85 19.47 29.62
N LEU A 155 -20.14 20.44 30.20
CA LEU A 155 -18.82 20.86 29.70
C LEU A 155 -17.81 19.71 29.74
N GLY A 156 -17.84 18.90 30.80
CA GLY A 156 -17.01 17.71 30.94
C GLY A 156 -17.29 16.67 29.86
N VAL A 157 -18.57 16.38 29.57
CA VAL A 157 -18.98 15.47 28.49
C VAL A 157 -18.52 16.00 27.14
N ILE A 158 -18.75 17.28 26.85
CA ILE A 158 -18.36 17.87 25.56
C ILE A 158 -16.85 17.81 25.36
N LEU A 159 -16.08 18.12 26.40
CA LEU A 159 -14.63 18.07 26.35
C LEU A 159 -14.13 16.62 26.16
N LEU A 160 -14.68 15.67 26.94
CA LEU A 160 -14.31 14.26 26.88
C LEU A 160 -14.54 13.67 25.48
N ASP A 161 -15.74 13.83 24.91
CA ASP A 161 -16.11 13.28 23.60
C ASP A 161 -15.25 13.90 22.49
N LEU A 162 -15.12 15.23 22.49
CA LEU A 162 -14.33 15.98 21.51
C LEU A 162 -12.87 15.55 21.51
N ASP A 163 -12.25 15.45 22.68
CA ASP A 163 -10.83 15.13 22.79
C ASP A 163 -10.57 13.64 22.51
N CYS A 164 -11.46 12.73 22.90
CA CYS A 164 -11.39 11.32 22.53
C CYS A 164 -11.36 11.15 21.01
N ASP A 165 -12.28 11.80 20.28
CA ASP A 165 -12.36 11.73 18.82
C ASP A 165 -11.15 12.40 18.16
N ALA A 166 -10.80 13.60 18.63
CA ALA A 166 -9.72 14.40 18.08
C ALA A 166 -8.35 13.74 18.27
N CYS A 167 -8.15 13.00 19.37
CA CYS A 167 -6.89 12.32 19.68
C CYS A 167 -6.63 11.08 18.80
N GLN A 168 -7.66 10.46 18.23
CA GLN A 168 -7.47 9.26 17.38
C GLN A 168 -6.66 9.56 16.11
N SER A 169 -6.92 10.70 15.46
CA SER A 169 -6.27 11.11 14.22
C SER A 169 -4.74 11.30 14.36
N PRO A 170 -4.22 12.15 15.28
CA PRO A 170 -2.79 12.31 15.47
C PRO A 170 -2.12 11.04 16.03
N SER A 171 -2.83 10.21 16.79
CA SER A 171 -2.32 8.91 17.27
C SER A 171 -2.10 7.93 16.11
N ARG A 172 -3.03 7.87 15.16
CA ARG A 172 -2.88 7.06 13.93
C ARG A 172 -1.79 7.60 13.03
N ALA A 173 -1.71 8.92 12.86
CA ALA A 173 -0.63 9.57 12.08
C ALA A 173 0.74 9.29 12.71
N TYR A 174 0.86 9.36 14.04
CA TYR A 174 2.08 9.02 14.77
C TYR A 174 2.52 7.57 14.54
N LEU A 175 1.58 6.61 14.56
CA LEU A 175 1.88 5.22 14.22
C LEU A 175 2.42 5.08 12.79
N LEU A 176 1.80 5.74 11.81
CA LEU A 176 2.23 5.68 10.41
C LEU A 176 3.57 6.40 10.16
N ASP A 177 3.84 7.48 10.88
CA ASP A 177 5.08 8.26 10.79
C ASP A 177 6.29 7.49 11.32
N VAL A 178 6.08 6.56 12.26
CA VAL A 178 7.13 5.79 12.95
C VAL A 178 7.31 4.38 12.37
N THR A 179 6.37 3.90 11.56
CA THR A 179 6.40 2.55 10.98
C THR A 179 6.87 2.56 9.53
N ASN A 180 7.67 1.56 9.17
CA ASN A 180 8.12 1.36 7.79
C ASN A 180 6.92 1.11 6.86
N PRO A 181 6.97 1.53 5.57
CA PRO A 181 5.88 1.35 4.61
C PRO A 181 5.35 -0.10 4.53
N ASP A 182 6.24 -1.09 4.60
CA ASP A 182 5.87 -2.51 4.55
C ASP A 182 5.11 -2.97 5.81
N GLN A 183 5.34 -2.33 6.96
CA GLN A 183 4.68 -2.63 8.24
C GLN A 183 3.45 -1.77 8.53
N GLN A 184 3.14 -0.75 7.72
CA GLN A 184 1.99 0.14 7.96
C GLN A 184 0.66 -0.60 8.02
N SER A 185 0.48 -1.62 7.16
CA SER A 185 -0.71 -2.47 7.18
C SER A 185 -0.86 -3.26 8.49
N LEU A 186 0.24 -3.81 9.01
CA LEU A 186 0.30 -4.52 10.29
C LEU A 186 0.14 -3.56 11.48
N GLY A 187 0.65 -2.34 11.37
CA GLY A 187 0.43 -1.28 12.35
C GLY A 187 -1.05 -0.94 12.48
N LEU A 188 -1.75 -0.68 11.36
CA LEU A 188 -3.17 -0.32 11.35
C LEU A 188 -4.08 -1.45 11.89
N THR A 189 -3.76 -2.70 11.61
CA THR A 189 -4.50 -3.84 12.19
C THR A 189 -4.22 -3.94 13.69
N THR A 190 -2.97 -3.74 14.14
CA THR A 190 -2.65 -3.71 15.59
C THR A 190 -3.36 -2.56 16.31
N PHE A 191 -3.44 -1.38 15.69
CA PHE A 191 -4.17 -0.22 16.20
C PHE A 191 -5.66 -0.54 16.42
N THR A 192 -6.30 -1.12 15.42
CA THR A 192 -7.71 -1.51 15.48
C THR A 192 -7.95 -2.64 16.49
N ALA A 193 -7.03 -3.61 16.57
CA ALA A 193 -7.11 -4.69 17.56
C ALA A 193 -7.01 -4.16 19.00
N MET A 194 -6.15 -3.18 19.26
CA MET A 194 -6.01 -2.51 20.55
C MET A 194 -7.24 -1.66 20.90
N ALA A 195 -7.85 -1.00 19.91
CA ALA A 195 -9.12 -0.31 20.11
C ALA A 195 -10.23 -1.30 20.55
N GLY A 196 -10.37 -2.43 19.84
CA GLY A 196 -11.32 -3.48 20.22
C GLY A 196 -11.05 -4.08 21.61
N LEU A 197 -9.78 -4.25 21.99
CA LEU A 197 -9.40 -4.68 23.34
C LEU A 197 -9.83 -3.67 24.41
N GLY A 198 -9.56 -2.38 24.20
CA GLY A 198 -9.93 -1.31 25.11
C GLY A 198 -11.44 -1.22 25.33
N GLY A 199 -12.21 -1.21 24.24
CA GLY A 199 -13.66 -1.22 24.30
C GLY A 199 -14.20 -2.46 25.03
N SER A 200 -13.67 -3.64 24.74
CA SER A 200 -14.14 -4.89 25.38
C SER A 200 -14.00 -4.86 26.90
N LEU A 201 -12.84 -4.42 27.40
CA LEU A 201 -12.57 -4.32 28.83
C LEU A 201 -13.38 -3.19 29.48
N GLY A 202 -13.52 -2.05 28.79
CA GLY A 202 -14.34 -0.93 29.27
C GLY A 202 -15.81 -1.29 29.44
N TYR A 203 -16.42 -1.93 28.42
CA TYR A 203 -17.81 -2.37 28.49
C TYR A 203 -18.03 -3.49 29.51
N PHE A 204 -17.03 -4.36 29.69
CA PHE A 204 -17.06 -5.37 30.74
C PHE A 204 -17.11 -4.72 32.13
N LEU A 205 -16.27 -3.71 32.39
CA LEU A 205 -16.33 -2.96 33.65
C LEU A 205 -17.68 -2.25 33.82
N GLY A 206 -18.28 -1.75 32.75
CA GLY A 206 -19.61 -1.14 32.78
C GLY A 206 -20.74 -2.12 33.15
N GLY A 207 -20.58 -3.41 32.80
CA GLY A 207 -21.55 -4.47 33.13
C GLY A 207 -21.48 -4.99 34.57
N ILE A 208 -20.43 -4.65 35.33
CA ILE A 208 -20.24 -5.12 36.71
C ILE A 208 -21.09 -4.28 37.69
N PRO A 209 -21.85 -4.91 38.61
CA PRO A 209 -22.57 -4.19 39.65
C PRO A 209 -21.62 -3.75 40.79
N TRP A 210 -21.00 -2.59 40.63
CA TRP A 210 -20.02 -2.02 41.57
C TRP A 210 -20.57 -1.71 42.96
N GLU A 211 -21.89 -1.52 43.10
CA GLU A 211 -22.58 -1.23 44.37
C GLU A 211 -22.23 -2.21 45.50
N LYS A 212 -21.89 -3.46 45.17
CA LYS A 212 -21.62 -4.54 46.15
C LYS A 212 -20.14 -4.76 46.44
N THR A 213 -19.25 -4.04 45.76
CA THR A 213 -17.80 -4.27 45.86
C THR A 213 -17.17 -3.53 47.05
N ALA A 214 -16.06 -4.07 47.58
CA ALA A 214 -15.35 -3.46 48.71
C ALA A 214 -14.74 -2.10 48.37
N LEU A 215 -14.37 -1.86 47.10
CA LEU A 215 -13.84 -0.57 46.62
C LEU A 215 -14.82 0.58 46.83
N THR A 216 -16.11 0.34 46.66
CA THR A 216 -17.17 1.34 46.84
C THR A 216 -17.25 1.83 48.28
N ARG A 217 -16.84 1.02 49.27
CA ARG A 217 -16.77 1.47 50.67
C ARG A 217 -15.65 2.47 50.94
N ILE A 218 -14.60 2.46 50.12
CA ILE A 218 -13.42 3.33 50.27
C ILE A 218 -13.63 4.64 49.51
N LEU A 219 -14.13 4.56 48.28
CA LEU A 219 -14.31 5.71 47.36
C LEU A 219 -15.73 6.30 47.41
N GLY A 220 -16.62 5.75 48.23
CA GLY A 220 -17.96 6.25 48.51
C GLY A 220 -19.00 5.86 47.46
N ASP A 221 -18.76 6.18 46.19
CA ASP A 221 -19.75 6.03 45.12
C ASP A 221 -19.24 5.19 43.94
N HIS A 222 -20.13 4.36 43.40
CA HIS A 222 -19.85 3.41 42.31
C HIS A 222 -19.35 4.10 41.03
N ILE A 223 -19.85 5.30 40.73
CA ILE A 223 -19.43 6.08 39.56
C ILE A 223 -17.99 6.56 39.75
N HIS A 224 -17.65 7.07 40.93
CA HIS A 224 -16.31 7.56 41.25
C HIS A 224 -15.26 6.43 41.19
N VAL A 225 -15.58 5.22 41.67
CA VAL A 225 -14.72 4.04 41.54
C VAL A 225 -14.37 3.78 40.07
N LEU A 226 -15.38 3.72 39.21
CA LEU A 226 -15.18 3.38 37.81
C LEU A 226 -14.37 4.45 37.06
N PHE A 227 -14.76 5.72 37.18
CA PHE A 227 -14.06 6.81 36.49
C PHE A 227 -12.60 6.95 36.98
N THR A 228 -12.31 6.62 38.24
CA THR A 228 -10.93 6.55 38.75
C THR A 228 -10.13 5.41 38.12
N ILE A 229 -10.73 4.22 37.95
CA ILE A 229 -10.09 3.09 37.26
C ILE A 229 -9.80 3.45 35.80
N VAL A 230 -10.78 4.02 35.10
CA VAL A 230 -10.64 4.47 33.69
C VAL A 230 -9.52 5.51 33.57
N TRP A 231 -9.48 6.49 34.48
CA TRP A 231 -8.46 7.53 34.52
C TRP A 231 -7.04 6.96 34.70
N MET A 232 -6.88 6.01 35.63
CA MET A 232 -5.58 5.34 35.86
C MET A 232 -5.12 4.53 34.65
N ILE A 233 -6.02 3.76 34.03
CA ILE A 233 -5.71 2.96 32.83
C ILE A 233 -5.32 3.87 31.67
N TYR A 234 -6.04 4.97 31.47
CA TYR A 234 -5.75 5.93 30.40
C TYR A 234 -4.34 6.53 30.52
N ILE A 235 -3.91 6.90 31.74
CA ILE A 235 -2.55 7.41 31.98
C ILE A 235 -1.49 6.38 31.64
N ILE A 236 -1.70 5.11 32.02
CA ILE A 236 -0.77 4.03 31.69
C ILE A 236 -0.66 3.88 30.17
N CYS A 237 -1.78 3.85 29.45
CA CYS A 237 -1.83 3.79 28.00
C CYS A 237 -1.12 4.98 27.32
N LEU A 238 -1.36 6.20 27.81
CA LEU A 238 -0.71 7.42 27.33
C LEU A 238 0.81 7.34 27.50
N MET A 239 1.28 6.95 28.69
CA MET A 239 2.70 6.82 28.99
C MET A 239 3.36 5.77 28.09
N LEU A 240 2.70 4.64 27.85
CA LEU A 240 3.20 3.61 26.93
C LEU A 240 3.38 4.12 25.51
N THR A 241 2.43 4.90 24.98
CA THR A 241 2.50 5.41 23.60
C THR A 241 3.49 6.56 23.43
N VAL A 242 3.51 7.53 24.36
CA VAL A 242 4.44 8.67 24.29
C VAL A 242 5.89 8.23 24.50
N THR A 243 6.14 7.16 25.25
CA THR A 243 7.50 6.62 25.45
C THR A 243 7.93 5.59 24.39
N ALA A 244 7.02 5.15 23.50
CA ALA A 244 7.26 4.01 22.61
C ALA A 244 8.43 4.21 21.62
N ALA A 245 8.44 5.29 20.85
CA ALA A 245 9.45 5.49 19.80
C ALA A 245 9.63 6.96 19.44
N LYS A 246 10.87 7.45 19.46
CA LYS A 246 11.19 8.85 19.18
C LYS A 246 10.90 9.17 17.72
N GLU A 247 10.15 10.24 17.48
CA GLU A 247 9.88 10.71 16.11
C GLU A 247 11.19 11.19 15.46
N PRO A 248 11.44 10.90 14.18
CA PRO A 248 12.57 11.46 13.47
C PRO A 248 12.42 12.99 13.42
N THR A 249 13.31 13.70 14.11
CA THR A 249 13.23 15.17 14.35
C THR A 249 13.39 16.03 13.10
N ASN A 250 13.67 15.44 11.94
CA ASN A 250 13.86 16.16 10.69
C ASN A 250 12.99 15.58 9.58
N ILE A 251 11.85 16.20 9.33
CA ILE A 251 11.21 16.10 8.02
C ILE A 251 11.96 16.96 6.99
N ALA A 252 12.97 17.73 7.40
CA ALA A 252 14.04 18.13 6.47
C ALA A 252 14.82 16.92 5.91
N ILE A 253 14.57 15.69 6.38
CA ILE A 253 15.10 14.43 5.83
C ILE A 253 13.98 13.53 5.26
N MET A 254 12.69 13.91 5.34
CA MET A 254 11.62 13.22 4.58
C MET A 254 11.01 14.07 3.44
N ALA A 255 11.01 15.40 3.58
CA ALA A 255 10.68 16.32 2.51
C ALA A 255 11.70 16.31 1.36
N PRO A 256 13.01 16.06 1.56
CA PRO A 256 13.86 15.77 0.44
C PRO A 256 13.65 14.36 -0.04
N TYR A 257 13.07 13.37 0.64
CA TYR A 257 13.02 11.99 0.10
C TYR A 257 11.71 11.62 -0.60
N LEU A 258 10.62 12.35 -0.36
CA LEU A 258 9.49 12.42 -1.30
C LEU A 258 9.77 13.39 -2.47
N ASN A 259 10.93 14.06 -2.47
CA ASN A 259 11.35 15.05 -3.48
C ASN A 259 12.86 14.95 -3.87
N ARG A 260 13.51 13.77 -3.70
CA ARG A 260 14.97 13.58 -3.97
C ARG A 260 15.25 12.83 -5.25
N SER A 261 14.24 12.29 -5.92
CA SER A 261 14.33 12.00 -7.35
C SER A 261 14.31 13.30 -8.19
N THR A 262 13.90 14.43 -7.61
CA THR A 262 13.81 15.75 -8.28
C THR A 262 14.91 16.75 -7.91
N SER A 263 15.84 16.43 -7.00
CA SER A 263 16.82 17.41 -6.50
C SER A 263 18.29 17.16 -6.87
N ARG A 264 18.60 16.21 -7.77
CA ARG A 264 19.91 16.18 -8.47
C ARG A 264 19.87 16.92 -9.82
N GLN A 265 19.05 17.97 -9.91
CA GLN A 265 18.98 18.84 -11.08
C GLN A 265 19.49 20.25 -10.83
N PHE A 266 19.98 20.55 -9.62
CA PHE A 266 20.56 21.85 -9.30
C PHE A 266 21.85 21.66 -8.50
N LEU A 267 22.94 22.26 -8.97
CA LEU A 267 24.30 22.30 -8.39
C LEU A 267 25.27 21.16 -8.79
N VAL A 268 25.46 20.94 -10.10
CA VAL A 268 26.82 20.79 -10.67
C VAL A 268 26.84 21.45 -12.05
N SER A 269 26.89 22.78 -12.06
CA SER A 269 27.34 23.56 -13.23
C SER A 269 27.60 25.01 -12.82
N THR A 270 28.61 25.22 -11.97
CA THR A 270 29.32 26.49 -11.91
C THR A 270 30.80 26.20 -11.85
N TYR A 271 31.36 25.90 -13.04
CA TYR A 271 32.73 26.09 -13.50
C TYR A 271 32.70 25.56 -14.94
N SER A 272 32.32 26.35 -15.93
CA SER A 272 33.17 27.32 -16.62
C SER A 272 32.20 28.13 -17.50
N ILE A 273 32.30 29.45 -17.60
CA ILE A 273 32.99 30.11 -18.72
C ILE A 273 33.08 31.60 -18.35
N ASN A 274 34.30 32.12 -18.43
CA ASN A 274 34.61 33.54 -18.41
C ASN A 274 34.09 34.24 -19.68
N ASN A 275 33.77 35.51 -19.52
CA ASN A 275 33.68 36.57 -20.52
C ASN A 275 32.51 36.48 -21.51
N PHE A 276 31.48 37.31 -21.28
CA PHE A 276 31.18 38.42 -22.18
C PHE A 276 30.39 39.49 -21.41
N ASP A 277 30.85 40.72 -21.57
CA ASP A 277 30.48 41.94 -20.86
C ASP A 277 29.09 42.51 -21.20
N GLU A 278 28.61 43.32 -20.25
CA GLU A 278 27.84 44.56 -20.40
C GLU A 278 26.65 44.58 -21.38
N ASP A 279 25.42 44.56 -20.84
CA ASP A 279 24.63 45.79 -20.69
C ASP A 279 23.23 45.53 -20.07
N ILE A 280 22.68 46.60 -19.50
CA ILE A 280 21.31 46.76 -18.96
C ILE A 280 21.19 46.49 -17.45
N GLN A 281 21.66 47.49 -16.70
CA GLN A 281 21.02 47.94 -15.46
C GLN A 281 19.58 48.41 -15.74
N GLN A 282 18.74 48.33 -14.69
CA GLN A 282 17.34 48.81 -14.57
C GLN A 282 16.22 47.81 -14.88
N HIS A 283 16.11 46.76 -14.06
CA HIS A 283 14.85 46.35 -13.42
C HIS A 283 15.08 45.05 -12.65
N ASP A 284 15.56 45.12 -11.41
CA ASP A 284 15.43 44.00 -10.47
C ASP A 284 15.70 44.47 -9.03
N GLU A 285 14.69 45.08 -8.42
CA GLU A 285 14.65 45.26 -6.97
C GLU A 285 13.27 44.89 -6.37
N HIS A 286 12.45 44.15 -7.12
CA HIS A 286 11.08 43.81 -6.70
C HIS A 286 10.66 42.37 -7.03
N THR A 287 11.49 41.36 -6.75
CA THR A 287 11.00 39.96 -6.69
C THR A 287 11.83 39.00 -5.83
N LEU A 288 12.47 39.50 -4.77
CA LEU A 288 13.25 38.68 -3.83
C LEU A 288 12.75 38.81 -2.38
N THR A 289 11.44 38.90 -2.15
CA THR A 289 10.85 38.78 -0.80
C THR A 289 9.41 38.28 -0.82
N THR A 290 9.13 37.07 -1.32
CA THR A 290 7.86 36.35 -1.03
C THR A 290 8.00 34.83 -1.17
N SER A 291 8.95 34.21 -0.46
CA SER A 291 8.77 32.82 0.01
C SER A 291 8.23 32.80 1.45
N ASN A 292 7.38 33.77 1.78
CA ASN A 292 6.67 33.83 3.05
C ASN A 292 5.52 32.82 3.05
N ASN A 293 5.61 31.84 3.96
CA ASN A 293 4.48 31.22 4.64
C ASN A 293 3.22 30.95 3.79
N MET A 294 3.17 29.83 3.07
CA MET A 294 1.86 29.25 2.75
C MET A 294 1.25 28.68 4.04
N LYS A 295 0.53 29.55 4.76
CA LYS A 295 -0.51 29.12 5.70
C LYS A 295 -1.47 28.26 4.89
N ILE A 296 -1.57 26.97 5.18
CA ILE A 296 -2.72 26.17 4.74
C ILE A 296 -3.88 26.79 5.49
N SER A 297 -4.68 27.58 4.78
CA SER A 297 -5.83 28.27 5.34
C SER A 297 -6.96 27.26 5.53
N TYR A 298 -7.85 27.48 6.49
CA TYR A 298 -9.13 26.75 6.59
C TYR A 298 -9.86 26.73 5.23
N MET A 299 -9.70 27.80 4.45
CA MET A 299 -10.22 27.88 3.09
C MET A 299 -9.60 26.88 2.13
N ASP A 300 -8.34 26.48 2.31
CA ASP A 300 -7.69 25.45 1.49
C ASP A 300 -8.19 24.04 1.84
N TYR A 301 -8.50 23.77 3.12
CA TYR A 301 -9.15 22.53 3.54
C TYR A 301 -10.57 22.43 2.97
N LEU A 302 -11.39 23.48 3.13
CA LEU A 302 -12.73 23.53 2.54
C LEU A 302 -12.69 23.41 1.01
N ARG A 303 -11.73 24.07 0.36
CA ARG A 303 -11.53 23.97 -1.08
C ARG A 303 -11.14 22.54 -1.49
N SER A 304 -10.35 21.83 -0.68
CA SER A 304 -9.99 20.42 -0.93
C SER A 304 -11.17 19.46 -0.83
N ILE A 305 -12.18 19.78 -0.01
CA ILE A 305 -13.45 19.03 0.05
C ILE A 305 -14.24 19.23 -1.25
N ILE A 306 -14.31 20.47 -1.74
CA ILE A 306 -15.03 20.81 -2.99
C ILE A 306 -14.35 20.16 -4.20
N TYR A 307 -13.02 20.28 -4.29
CA TYR A 307 -12.22 19.73 -5.38
C TYR A 307 -11.68 18.33 -5.03
N MET A 308 -12.61 17.39 -4.86
CA MET A 308 -12.29 15.98 -4.60
C MET A 308 -12.42 15.12 -5.87
N PRO A 309 -11.45 14.24 -6.16
CA PRO A 309 -11.53 13.30 -7.27
C PRO A 309 -12.60 12.24 -7.03
N SER A 310 -13.16 11.70 -8.12
CA SER A 310 -14.33 10.82 -8.09
C SER A 310 -14.13 9.57 -7.23
N SER A 311 -12.95 8.96 -7.23
CA SER A 311 -12.65 7.78 -6.40
C SER A 311 -12.64 8.08 -4.90
N LEU A 312 -12.08 9.22 -4.47
CA LEU A 312 -12.08 9.62 -3.06
C LEU A 312 -13.48 10.07 -2.61
N LYS A 313 -14.28 10.65 -3.51
CA LYS A 313 -15.69 11.02 -3.24
C LYS A 313 -16.51 9.79 -2.83
N TRP A 314 -16.41 8.70 -3.61
CA TRP A 314 -17.10 7.45 -3.28
C TRP A 314 -16.59 6.85 -1.97
N LEU A 315 -15.27 6.89 -1.71
CA LEU A 315 -14.71 6.41 -0.46
C LEU A 315 -15.23 7.20 0.76
N CYS A 316 -15.28 8.52 0.68
CA CYS A 316 -15.82 9.38 1.73
C CYS A 316 -17.31 9.13 1.94
N LEU A 317 -18.08 8.98 0.86
CA LEU A 317 -19.52 8.68 0.93
C LEU A 317 -19.80 7.32 1.60
N THR A 318 -19.04 6.28 1.23
CA THR A 318 -19.15 4.98 1.90
C THR A 318 -18.80 5.08 3.37
N ASN A 319 -17.70 5.77 3.69
CA ASN A 319 -17.24 5.94 5.07
C ASN A 319 -18.29 6.69 5.90
N PHE A 320 -18.90 7.75 5.35
CA PHE A 320 -19.98 8.50 5.97
C PHE A 320 -21.18 7.61 6.33
N PHE A 321 -21.69 6.80 5.38
CA PHE A 321 -22.80 5.89 5.66
C PHE A 321 -22.45 4.81 6.69
N CYS A 322 -21.24 4.26 6.63
CA CYS A 322 -20.80 3.26 7.61
C CYS A 322 -20.68 3.85 9.02
N TRP A 323 -20.14 5.07 9.15
CA TRP A 323 -20.11 5.79 10.42
C TRP A 323 -21.50 6.08 10.95
N MET A 324 -22.44 6.53 10.11
CA MET A 324 -23.83 6.73 10.56
C MET A 324 -24.47 5.43 11.03
N ALA A 325 -24.21 4.32 10.33
CA ALA A 325 -24.76 3.00 10.65
C ALA A 325 -24.23 2.48 11.99
N ILE A 326 -22.92 2.61 12.26
CA ILE A 326 -22.30 2.09 13.50
C ILE A 326 -22.55 3.01 14.70
N VAL A 327 -22.56 4.34 14.51
CA VAL A 327 -22.86 5.30 15.59
C VAL A 327 -24.32 5.19 16.03
N SER A 328 -25.24 4.89 15.10
CA SER A 328 -26.64 4.56 15.43
C SER A 328 -26.73 3.37 16.37
N TYR A 329 -25.93 2.34 16.13
CA TYR A 329 -25.81 1.22 17.06
C TYR A 329 -25.17 1.67 18.37
N SER A 330 -23.96 2.24 18.37
CA SER A 330 -23.21 2.47 19.61
C SER A 330 -23.92 3.40 20.61
N LEU A 331 -24.61 4.45 20.14
CA LEU A 331 -25.27 5.43 21.01
C LEU A 331 -26.63 4.96 21.55
N TYR A 332 -27.41 4.23 20.74
CA TYR A 332 -28.81 3.89 21.07
C TYR A 332 -29.03 2.39 21.35
N PHE A 333 -27.99 1.55 21.26
CA PHE A 333 -28.13 0.11 21.42
C PHE A 333 -28.55 -0.30 22.84
N THR A 334 -27.95 0.27 23.87
CA THR A 334 -28.31 -0.05 25.27
C THR A 334 -29.75 0.36 25.58
N ASP A 335 -30.22 1.47 25.01
CA ASP A 335 -31.62 1.91 25.06
C ASP A 335 -32.57 0.97 24.33
N PHE A 336 -32.17 0.49 23.15
CA PHE A 336 -32.89 -0.53 22.40
C PHE A 336 -33.05 -1.81 23.22
N VAL A 337 -31.97 -2.30 23.85
CA VAL A 337 -32.03 -3.50 24.69
C VAL A 337 -32.91 -3.27 25.92
N GLY A 338 -32.76 -2.13 26.60
CA GLY A 338 -33.57 -1.76 27.77
C GLY A 338 -35.07 -1.69 27.48
N GLN A 339 -35.46 -1.09 26.35
CA GLN A 339 -36.87 -0.86 26.02
C GLN A 339 -37.50 -1.97 25.18
N ALA A 340 -36.87 -2.38 24.08
CA ALA A 340 -37.47 -3.28 23.10
C ALA A 340 -37.26 -4.78 23.44
N VAL A 341 -36.15 -5.12 24.11
CA VAL A 341 -35.82 -6.52 24.47
C VAL A 341 -36.28 -6.84 25.89
N PHE A 342 -36.06 -5.92 26.83
CA PHE A 342 -36.44 -6.10 28.23
C PHE A 342 -37.84 -5.54 28.56
N GLY A 343 -38.41 -4.67 27.73
CA GLY A 343 -39.74 -4.09 27.98
C GLY A 343 -39.76 -3.02 29.08
N GLY A 344 -38.60 -2.47 29.44
CA GLY A 344 -38.48 -1.44 30.47
C GLY A 344 -38.84 -0.05 29.96
N ASN A 345 -39.19 0.87 30.87
CA ASN A 345 -39.54 2.25 30.54
C ASN A 345 -38.63 3.24 31.29
N PRO A 346 -37.87 4.08 30.57
CA PRO A 346 -36.93 5.00 31.19
C PRO A 346 -37.57 6.25 31.82
N LYS A 347 -38.84 6.56 31.53
CA LYS A 347 -39.51 7.78 31.99
C LYS A 347 -40.11 7.68 33.41
N LEU A 348 -40.08 6.49 34.01
CA LEU A 348 -40.68 6.20 35.31
C LEU A 348 -39.69 6.41 36.45
N GLY A 349 -40.20 6.67 37.66
CA GLY A 349 -39.38 6.94 38.85
C GLY A 349 -38.46 5.77 39.23
N TYR A 350 -37.38 6.07 39.98
CA TYR A 350 -36.30 5.13 40.28
C TYR A 350 -36.74 3.80 40.93
N GLU A 351 -37.79 3.82 41.76
CA GLU A 351 -38.30 2.63 42.44
C GLU A 351 -39.31 1.83 41.60
N HIS A 352 -39.73 2.34 40.44
CA HIS A 352 -40.73 1.68 39.62
C HIS A 352 -40.15 0.41 38.95
N PRO A 353 -40.84 -0.74 38.99
CA PRO A 353 -40.31 -2.02 38.50
C PRO A 353 -39.90 -1.99 37.01
N LEU A 354 -40.66 -1.28 36.16
CA LEU A 354 -40.32 -1.09 34.74
C LEU A 354 -39.05 -0.26 34.50
N ARG A 355 -38.64 0.61 35.44
CA ARG A 355 -37.38 1.37 35.36
C ARG A 355 -36.20 0.49 35.75
N VAL A 356 -36.37 -0.36 36.76
CA VAL A 356 -35.39 -1.39 37.14
C VAL A 356 -35.14 -2.34 35.96
N LEU A 357 -36.21 -2.81 35.31
CA LEU A 357 -36.10 -3.69 34.14
C LEU A 357 -35.38 -3.03 32.97
N TYR A 358 -35.58 -1.73 32.76
CA TYR A 358 -34.81 -0.94 31.79
C TYR A 358 -33.33 -0.89 32.17
N ASN A 359 -32.99 -0.60 33.43
CA ASN A 359 -31.60 -0.55 33.90
C ASN A 359 -30.91 -1.92 33.78
N ASP A 360 -31.62 -3.01 34.07
CA ASP A 360 -31.12 -4.38 33.86
C ASP A 360 -30.87 -4.67 32.38
N GLY A 361 -31.76 -4.19 31.51
CA GLY A 361 -31.58 -4.29 30.07
C GLY A 361 -30.40 -3.45 29.55
N VAL A 362 -30.17 -2.25 30.11
CA VAL A 362 -29.00 -1.42 29.79
C VAL A 362 -27.70 -2.14 30.21
N ARG A 363 -27.66 -2.70 31.43
CA ARG A 363 -26.52 -3.52 31.90
C ARG A 363 -26.30 -4.75 31.01
N PHE A 364 -27.37 -5.43 30.58
CA PHE A 364 -27.28 -6.53 29.62
C PHE A 364 -26.79 -6.04 28.24
N GLY A 365 -27.19 -4.85 27.82
CA GLY A 365 -26.68 -4.18 26.63
C GLY A 365 -25.16 -3.98 26.68
N SER A 366 -24.59 -3.62 27.83
CA SER A 366 -23.13 -3.51 27.99
C SER A 366 -22.39 -4.82 27.69
N TRP A 367 -22.99 -5.98 27.99
CA TRP A 367 -22.43 -7.28 27.60
C TRP A 367 -22.44 -7.51 26.08
N GLY A 368 -23.53 -7.10 25.41
CA GLY A 368 -23.57 -7.07 23.95
C GLY A 368 -22.49 -6.16 23.36
N MET A 369 -22.27 -5.00 24.00
CA MET A 369 -21.25 -4.06 23.56
C MET A 369 -19.84 -4.64 23.71
N ALA A 370 -19.55 -5.31 24.83
CA ALA A 370 -18.28 -5.99 25.02
C ALA A 370 -18.00 -7.03 23.92
N ILE A 371 -19.03 -7.76 23.47
CA ILE A 371 -18.90 -8.77 22.41
C ILE A 371 -18.61 -8.14 21.05
N TYR A 372 -19.21 -6.99 20.71
CA TYR A 372 -18.83 -6.32 19.46
C TYR A 372 -17.34 -5.94 19.49
N SER A 373 -16.84 -5.44 20.61
CA SER A 373 -15.44 -5.01 20.72
C SER A 373 -14.47 -6.21 20.66
N ILE A 374 -14.84 -7.35 21.28
CA ILE A 374 -14.09 -8.61 21.14
C ILE A 374 -14.08 -9.07 19.69
N SER A 375 -15.24 -9.08 19.03
CA SER A 375 -15.37 -9.43 17.61
C SER A 375 -14.50 -8.54 16.73
N CYS A 376 -14.46 -7.23 17.00
CA CYS A 376 -13.58 -6.28 16.31
C CYS A 376 -12.11 -6.66 16.44
N SER A 377 -11.65 -6.96 17.66
CA SER A 377 -10.25 -7.33 17.91
C SER A 377 -9.86 -8.63 17.18
N ILE A 378 -10.69 -9.68 17.28
CA ILE A 378 -10.46 -10.97 16.61
C ILE A 378 -10.47 -10.81 15.09
N TYR A 379 -11.44 -10.06 14.55
CA TYR A 379 -11.55 -9.84 13.13
C TYR A 379 -10.37 -9.04 12.58
N SER A 380 -9.88 -8.05 13.33
CA SER A 380 -8.73 -7.23 12.92
C SER A 380 -7.45 -8.05 12.71
N PHE A 381 -7.17 -9.04 13.56
CA PHE A 381 -6.02 -9.95 13.37
C PHE A 381 -6.13 -10.81 12.09
N ASN A 382 -7.34 -11.15 11.68
CA ASN A 382 -7.59 -11.98 10.50
C ASN A 382 -7.80 -11.15 9.23
N MET A 383 -8.03 -9.85 9.35
CA MET A 383 -8.33 -8.92 8.25
C MET A 383 -7.30 -9.02 7.12
N GLN A 384 -6.01 -9.09 7.42
CA GLN A 384 -4.96 -9.18 6.40
C GLN A 384 -5.07 -10.47 5.57
N LYS A 385 -5.35 -11.60 6.22
CA LYS A 385 -5.58 -12.89 5.54
C LYS A 385 -6.83 -12.85 4.68
N LEU A 386 -7.92 -12.28 5.19
CA LEU A 386 -9.16 -12.11 4.43
C LEU A 386 -8.97 -11.21 3.22
N ASN A 387 -8.23 -10.10 3.37
CA ASN A 387 -7.93 -9.18 2.27
C ASN A 387 -7.10 -9.85 1.18
N ASN A 388 -6.18 -10.75 1.54
CA ASN A 388 -5.39 -11.50 0.57
C ASN A 388 -6.22 -12.58 -0.15
N TYR A 389 -7.15 -13.24 0.55
CA TYR A 389 -7.95 -14.33 0.00
C TYR A 389 -9.15 -13.85 -0.83
N PHE A 390 -9.92 -12.89 -0.31
CA PHE A 390 -11.17 -12.42 -0.93
C PHE A 390 -11.02 -11.10 -1.69
N GLY A 391 -9.92 -10.37 -1.48
CA GLY A 391 -9.71 -9.03 -2.02
C GLY A 391 -10.41 -7.93 -1.19
N ILE A 392 -9.75 -6.78 -1.08
CA ILE A 392 -10.16 -5.65 -0.21
C ILE A 392 -11.60 -5.20 -0.46
N LYS A 393 -12.02 -5.07 -1.73
CA LYS A 393 -13.37 -4.60 -2.09
C LYS A 393 -14.46 -5.54 -1.58
N ARG A 394 -14.29 -6.85 -1.74
CA ARG A 394 -15.27 -7.84 -1.32
C ARG A 394 -15.36 -7.94 0.20
N VAL A 395 -14.22 -7.86 0.89
CA VAL A 395 -14.19 -7.79 2.36
C VAL A 395 -14.93 -6.54 2.85
N TYR A 396 -14.73 -5.40 2.20
CA TYR A 396 -15.40 -4.16 2.58
C TYR A 396 -16.92 -4.24 2.42
N ILE A 397 -17.41 -4.66 1.25
CA ILE A 397 -18.85 -4.82 0.99
C ILE A 397 -19.45 -5.92 1.88
N GLY A 398 -18.76 -7.03 2.04
CA GLY A 398 -19.21 -8.18 2.84
C GLY A 398 -19.44 -7.81 4.31
N SER A 399 -18.53 -7.03 4.91
CA SER A 399 -18.68 -6.56 6.30
C SER A 399 -19.96 -5.74 6.51
N GLN A 400 -20.30 -4.87 5.55
CA GLN A 400 -21.47 -3.99 5.61
C GLN A 400 -22.78 -4.76 5.43
N LEU A 401 -22.78 -5.78 4.57
CA LEU A 401 -23.94 -6.66 4.38
C LEU A 401 -24.17 -7.55 5.61
N ILE A 402 -23.11 -8.13 6.17
CA ILE A 402 -23.18 -8.94 7.40
C ILE A 402 -23.74 -8.11 8.55
N TYR A 403 -23.28 -6.86 8.69
CA TYR A 403 -23.82 -5.95 9.69
C TYR A 403 -25.30 -5.62 9.43
N ALA A 404 -25.67 -5.28 8.20
CA ALA A 404 -27.06 -4.94 7.86
C ALA A 404 -28.02 -6.08 8.20
N ILE A 405 -27.66 -7.31 7.84
CA ILE A 405 -28.44 -8.52 8.15
C ILE A 405 -28.49 -8.73 9.67
N GLY A 406 -27.36 -8.60 10.37
CA GLY A 406 -27.30 -8.77 11.82
C GLY A 406 -28.19 -7.78 12.57
N MET A 407 -28.17 -6.50 12.18
CA MET A 407 -28.99 -5.46 12.80
C MET A 407 -30.48 -5.68 12.52
N LEU A 408 -30.84 -6.05 11.30
CA LEU A 408 -32.23 -6.32 10.93
C LEU A 408 -32.79 -7.53 11.69
N LEU A 409 -32.01 -8.62 11.78
CA LEU A 409 -32.38 -9.81 12.56
C LEU A 409 -32.50 -9.50 14.05
N MET A 410 -31.62 -8.66 14.60
CA MET A 410 -31.66 -8.27 16.00
C MET A 410 -32.95 -7.50 16.35
N GLY A 411 -33.36 -6.57 15.48
CA GLY A 411 -34.61 -5.81 15.62
C GLY A 411 -35.87 -6.67 15.47
N TYR A 412 -35.80 -7.72 14.64
CA TYR A 412 -36.90 -8.67 14.44
C TYR A 412 -37.05 -9.65 15.61
N LEU A 413 -35.96 -10.30 16.02
CA LEU A 413 -35.97 -11.37 17.04
C LEU A 413 -36.20 -10.84 18.46
N ARG A 414 -35.71 -9.64 18.79
CA ARG A 414 -35.85 -8.97 20.10
C ARG A 414 -35.57 -9.89 21.30
N HIS A 415 -34.62 -10.81 21.14
CA HIS A 415 -34.33 -11.85 22.10
C HIS A 415 -32.95 -11.64 22.73
N ARG A 416 -32.82 -11.94 24.03
CA ARG A 416 -31.56 -11.77 24.79
C ARG A 416 -30.36 -12.47 24.13
N PHE A 417 -30.52 -13.73 23.73
CA PHE A 417 -29.47 -14.46 23.01
C PHE A 417 -29.14 -13.85 21.63
N ALA A 418 -30.14 -13.34 20.92
CA ALA A 418 -29.94 -12.72 19.62
C ALA A 418 -29.11 -11.44 19.75
N VAL A 419 -29.35 -10.63 20.78
CA VAL A 419 -28.56 -9.43 21.08
C VAL A 419 -27.08 -9.77 21.23
N ILE A 420 -26.73 -10.77 22.03
CA ILE A 420 -25.35 -11.19 22.30
C ILE A 420 -24.64 -11.68 21.01
N ILE A 421 -25.27 -12.60 20.27
CA ILE A 421 -24.66 -13.19 19.07
C ILE A 421 -24.55 -12.17 17.94
N LEU A 422 -25.64 -11.43 17.68
CA LEU A 422 -25.69 -10.51 16.54
C LEU A 422 -24.90 -9.23 16.80
N SER A 423 -24.57 -8.89 18.05
CA SER A 423 -23.65 -7.78 18.35
C SER A 423 -22.24 -8.01 17.79
N ALA A 424 -21.85 -9.27 17.55
CA ALA A 424 -20.57 -9.57 16.91
C ALA A 424 -20.46 -8.99 15.48
N THR A 425 -21.58 -8.81 14.75
CA THR A 425 -21.56 -8.25 13.40
C THR A 425 -21.19 -6.76 13.40
N ALA A 426 -21.54 -6.02 14.46
CA ALA A 426 -21.13 -4.63 14.65
C ALA A 426 -19.60 -4.51 14.77
N GLY A 427 -18.96 -5.46 15.45
CA GLY A 427 -17.51 -5.53 15.55
C GLY A 427 -16.80 -5.72 14.20
N ILE A 428 -17.38 -6.55 13.32
CA ILE A 428 -16.86 -6.78 11.96
C ILE A 428 -16.88 -5.48 11.16
N LEU A 429 -18.00 -4.75 11.17
CA LEU A 429 -18.11 -3.46 10.48
C LEU A 429 -17.14 -2.43 11.05
N TYR A 430 -17.10 -2.28 12.37
CA TYR A 430 -16.23 -1.32 13.06
C TYR A 430 -14.75 -1.57 12.74
N SER A 431 -14.28 -2.81 12.81
CA SER A 431 -12.89 -3.16 12.44
C SER A 431 -12.55 -2.82 10.99
N THR A 432 -13.51 -3.03 10.08
CA THR A 432 -13.36 -2.71 8.66
C THR A 432 -13.26 -1.21 8.41
N LEU A 433 -14.07 -0.43 9.11
CA LEU A 433 -14.13 1.03 9.04
C LEU A 433 -12.80 1.70 9.41
N PHE A 434 -12.10 1.14 10.39
CA PHE A 434 -10.81 1.66 10.86
C PHE A 434 -9.60 1.21 10.04
N THR A 435 -9.74 0.18 9.21
CA THR A 435 -8.60 -0.42 8.49
C THR A 435 -8.65 -0.15 6.98
N ILE A 436 -9.78 -0.47 6.33
CA ILE A 436 -9.85 -0.51 4.86
C ILE A 436 -9.75 0.88 4.20
N PRO A 437 -10.48 1.93 4.65
CA PRO A 437 -10.41 3.23 3.99
C PRO A 437 -8.99 3.82 3.97
N PHE A 438 -8.26 3.69 5.07
CA PHE A 438 -6.89 4.20 5.19
C PHE A 438 -5.89 3.34 4.40
N LEU A 439 -6.09 2.02 4.37
CA LEU A 439 -5.30 1.13 3.52
C LEU A 439 -5.50 1.45 2.04
N LEU A 440 -6.73 1.77 1.63
CA LEU A 440 -7.04 2.18 0.26
C LEU A 440 -6.36 3.50 -0.09
N ILE A 441 -6.42 4.51 0.76
CA ILE A 441 -5.71 5.79 0.55
C ILE A 441 -4.20 5.53 0.37
N SER A 442 -3.59 4.75 1.27
CA SER A 442 -2.16 4.40 1.17
C SER A 442 -1.84 3.72 -0.17
N LYS A 443 -2.64 2.72 -0.58
CA LYS A 443 -2.47 2.05 -1.88
C LYS A 443 -2.67 2.98 -3.08
N TYR A 444 -3.64 3.89 -3.03
CA TYR A 444 -3.90 4.85 -4.10
C TYR A 444 -2.76 5.86 -4.29
N TYR A 445 -2.15 6.30 -3.20
CA TYR A 445 -0.97 7.15 -3.25
C TYR A 445 0.26 6.37 -3.74
N ALA A 446 0.39 5.09 -3.38
CA ALA A 446 1.45 4.22 -3.90
C ALA A 446 1.31 3.93 -5.41
N SER A 447 0.08 3.88 -5.93
CA SER A 447 -0.20 3.60 -7.35
C SER A 447 -0.22 4.84 -8.26
N ASN A 448 0.20 6.02 -7.76
CA ASN A 448 0.26 7.30 -8.49
C ASN A 448 -1.00 7.63 -9.33
N THR A 449 -2.17 7.14 -8.92
CA THR A 449 -3.41 7.21 -9.72
C THR A 449 -4.05 8.61 -9.69
N TYR A 450 -3.63 9.47 -8.75
CA TYR A 450 -3.88 10.90 -8.86
C TYR A 450 -2.75 11.55 -9.63
N GLY A 451 -3.05 11.96 -10.86
CA GLY A 451 -2.21 12.92 -11.57
C GLY A 451 -1.94 14.09 -10.63
N GLN A 452 -0.67 14.30 -10.28
CA GLN A 452 -0.24 15.51 -9.61
C GLN A 452 -0.41 16.65 -10.62
N THR A 453 -1.55 17.33 -10.56
CA THR A 453 -1.74 18.75 -10.90
C THR A 453 -3.22 19.10 -10.80
N ASN A 454 -3.59 19.81 -9.73
CA ASN A 454 -4.65 20.80 -9.89
C ASN A 454 -4.03 21.99 -10.66
N THR A 455 -4.86 22.67 -11.45
CA THR A 455 -4.55 23.83 -12.33
C THR A 455 -3.85 25.02 -11.66
N ASN A 456 -3.53 24.94 -10.37
CA ASN A 456 -2.95 26.01 -9.55
C ASN A 456 -1.66 25.61 -8.78
N GLY A 457 -1.01 24.49 -9.10
CA GLY A 457 0.31 24.17 -8.52
C GLY A 457 0.33 23.79 -7.03
N GLN A 458 -0.82 23.51 -6.40
CA GLN A 458 -0.86 22.97 -5.03
C GLN A 458 -0.76 21.43 -5.04
N ILE A 459 0.26 20.91 -4.37
CA ILE A 459 0.47 19.47 -4.16
C ILE A 459 -0.50 19.01 -3.07
N ARG A 460 -1.47 18.16 -3.44
CA ARG A 460 -2.40 17.51 -2.50
C ARG A 460 -1.63 16.45 -1.69
N GLY A 461 -1.64 16.56 -0.36
CA GLY A 461 -0.91 15.65 0.53
C GLY A 461 -1.76 14.51 1.07
N ILE A 462 -1.13 13.33 1.28
CA ILE A 462 -1.76 12.14 1.86
C ILE A 462 -2.43 12.41 3.21
N GLY A 463 -1.83 13.28 4.04
CA GLY A 463 -2.39 13.68 5.33
C GLY A 463 -3.72 14.41 5.22
N THR A 464 -3.90 15.24 4.19
CA THR A 464 -5.16 15.96 3.95
C THR A 464 -6.29 14.99 3.58
N ASP A 465 -6.02 13.98 2.76
CA ASP A 465 -7.02 12.99 2.38
C ASP A 465 -7.37 12.03 3.53
N VAL A 466 -6.38 11.64 4.34
CA VAL A 466 -6.60 10.91 5.58
C VAL A 466 -7.46 11.73 6.55
N ALA A 467 -7.20 13.03 6.70
CA ALA A 467 -7.97 13.92 7.55
C ALA A 467 -9.43 14.07 7.06
N ILE A 468 -9.64 14.23 5.76
CA ILE A 468 -10.99 14.30 5.17
C ILE A 468 -11.76 13.00 5.43
N VAL A 469 -11.16 11.84 5.16
CA VAL A 469 -11.80 10.54 5.42
C VAL A 469 -12.09 10.37 6.90
N SER A 470 -11.15 10.74 7.79
CA SER A 470 -11.36 10.68 9.24
C SER A 470 -12.45 11.64 9.72
N SER A 471 -12.65 12.80 9.07
CA SER A 471 -13.67 13.78 9.46
C SER A 471 -15.10 13.35 9.17
N MET A 472 -15.30 12.30 8.37
CA MET A 472 -16.64 11.78 8.05
C MET A 472 -17.40 11.26 9.28
N VAL A 473 -16.70 10.86 10.35
CA VAL A 473 -17.33 10.45 11.62
C VAL A 473 -18.13 11.59 12.24
N PHE A 474 -17.57 12.80 12.27
CA PHE A 474 -18.21 13.97 12.84
C PHE A 474 -19.46 14.36 12.07
N LEU A 475 -19.37 14.34 10.74
CA LEU A 475 -20.50 14.62 9.87
C LEU A 475 -21.62 13.57 10.07
N ALA A 476 -21.24 12.30 10.18
CA ALA A 476 -22.18 11.21 10.44
C ALA A 476 -22.90 11.35 11.79
N GLN A 477 -22.15 11.61 12.87
CA GLN A 477 -22.71 11.77 14.22
C GLN A 477 -23.59 13.01 14.33
N PHE A 478 -23.22 14.12 13.68
CA PHE A 478 -24.05 15.33 13.61
C PHE A 478 -25.38 15.09 12.90
N CYS A 479 -25.34 14.49 11.69
CA CYS A 479 -26.55 14.18 10.92
C CYS A 479 -27.46 13.20 11.66
N LEU A 480 -26.90 12.17 12.29
CA LEU A 480 -27.66 11.19 13.04
C LEU A 480 -28.28 11.80 14.30
N SER A 481 -27.52 12.52 15.12
CA SER A 481 -28.01 13.13 16.37
C SER A 481 -29.16 14.10 16.12
N SER A 482 -29.14 14.78 14.97
CA SER A 482 -30.19 15.73 14.55
C SER A 482 -31.48 15.06 14.05
N THR A 483 -31.42 13.82 13.55
CA THR A 483 -32.55 13.16 12.86
C THR A 483 -33.13 11.97 13.63
N MET A 484 -32.31 11.26 14.41
CA MET A 484 -32.69 9.99 15.01
C MET A 484 -33.82 10.10 16.04
N GLY A 485 -33.83 11.17 16.84
CA GLY A 485 -34.91 11.43 17.80
C GLY A 485 -36.30 11.52 17.13
N THR A 486 -36.37 12.16 15.96
CA THR A 486 -37.61 12.28 15.18
C THR A 486 -38.07 10.92 14.65
N PHE A 487 -37.14 10.07 14.18
CA PHE A 487 -37.49 8.72 13.72
C PHE A 487 -38.01 7.83 14.84
N ILE A 488 -37.38 7.87 16.03
CA ILE A 488 -37.84 7.10 17.20
C ILE A 488 -39.23 7.58 17.63
N HIS A 489 -39.46 8.91 17.65
CA HIS A 489 -40.76 9.47 18.01
C HIS A 489 -41.86 9.06 17.01
N LEU A 490 -41.58 9.12 15.71
CA LEU A 490 -42.53 8.75 14.66
C LEU A 490 -42.89 7.27 14.70
N ALA A 491 -41.92 6.39 14.95
CA ALA A 491 -42.13 4.95 15.03
C ALA A 491 -42.67 4.48 16.40
N ASN A 492 -42.65 5.37 17.41
CA ASN A 492 -42.97 5.09 18.81
C ASN A 492 -42.26 3.84 19.37
N SER A 493 -41.06 3.53 18.86
CA SER A 493 -40.32 2.31 19.18
C SER A 493 -38.84 2.49 18.92
N THR A 494 -38.01 1.99 19.84
CA THR A 494 -36.54 1.97 19.71
C THR A 494 -36.03 0.93 18.71
N VAL A 495 -36.89 0.03 18.22
CA VAL A 495 -36.55 -0.91 17.13
C VAL A 495 -36.15 -0.16 15.86
N MET A 496 -36.61 1.09 15.69
CA MET A 496 -36.23 1.91 14.54
C MET A 496 -34.72 2.16 14.45
N VAL A 497 -33.99 2.09 15.57
CA VAL A 497 -32.52 2.17 15.61
C VAL A 497 -31.87 1.11 14.75
N THR A 498 -32.28 -0.15 14.92
CA THR A 498 -31.67 -1.27 14.22
C THR A 498 -32.04 -1.28 12.73
N ILE A 499 -33.25 -0.82 12.40
CA ILE A 499 -33.73 -0.69 11.01
C ILE A 499 -32.94 0.41 10.29
N VAL A 500 -32.84 1.61 10.88
CA VAL A 500 -32.09 2.73 10.30
C VAL A 500 -30.62 2.35 10.12
N ALA A 501 -30.00 1.71 11.11
CA ALA A 501 -28.62 1.22 11.00
C ALA A 501 -28.44 0.23 9.83
N SER A 502 -29.40 -0.68 9.64
CA SER A 502 -29.35 -1.65 8.52
C SER A 502 -29.46 -0.98 7.15
N ILE A 503 -30.39 -0.02 7.00
CA ILE A 503 -30.59 0.71 5.73
C ILE A 503 -29.35 1.53 5.39
N LEU A 504 -28.79 2.26 6.36
CA LEU A 504 -27.58 3.06 6.18
C LEU A 504 -26.38 2.18 5.78
N SER A 505 -26.25 1.00 6.38
CA SER A 505 -25.20 0.04 5.99
C SER A 505 -25.38 -0.50 4.57
N ILE A 506 -26.62 -0.74 4.13
CA ILE A 506 -26.92 -1.13 2.74
C ILE A 506 -26.57 0.01 1.77
N CYS A 507 -26.89 1.26 2.11
CA CYS A 507 -26.48 2.43 1.32
C CYS A 507 -24.94 2.53 1.24
N GLY A 508 -24.25 2.26 2.36
CA GLY A 508 -22.81 2.07 2.39
C GLY A 508 -22.37 1.01 1.37
N ALA A 509 -22.98 -0.17 1.40
CA ALA A 509 -22.55 -1.30 0.57
C ALA A 509 -22.73 -0.99 -0.93
N ILE A 510 -23.85 -0.34 -1.28
CA ILE A 510 -24.11 0.15 -2.64
C ILE A 510 -23.06 1.18 -3.06
N SER A 511 -22.75 2.17 -2.22
CA SER A 511 -21.72 3.16 -2.55
C SER A 511 -20.33 2.52 -2.72
N ALA A 512 -20.01 1.48 -1.94
CA ALA A 512 -18.77 0.72 -2.06
C ALA A 512 -18.67 -0.09 -3.37
N THR A 513 -19.79 -0.38 -4.05
CA THR A 513 -19.75 -1.06 -5.37
C THR A 513 -19.21 -0.14 -6.46
N GLN A 514 -19.48 1.16 -6.37
CA GLN A 514 -19.07 2.18 -7.34
C GLN A 514 -17.57 2.49 -7.29
N PHE A 515 -16.92 1.98 -6.24
CA PHE A 515 -15.49 2.08 -6.07
C PHE A 515 -14.74 1.14 -7.02
N ILE A 516 -13.94 1.71 -7.92
CA ILE A 516 -13.05 0.96 -8.82
C ILE A 516 -11.76 0.65 -8.06
N THR A 517 -11.62 -0.60 -7.61
CA THR A 517 -10.34 -1.15 -7.21
C THR A 517 -9.81 -1.98 -8.38
N PHE A 518 -8.67 -1.59 -8.94
CA PHE A 518 -7.88 -2.54 -9.71
C PHE A 518 -7.39 -3.60 -8.73
N THR A 519 -8.13 -4.71 -8.62
CA THR A 519 -7.57 -5.94 -8.09
C THR A 519 -6.55 -6.42 -9.11
N VAL A 520 -5.26 -6.20 -8.84
CA VAL A 520 -4.23 -7.09 -9.37
C VAL A 520 -4.55 -8.46 -8.80
N ILE A 521 -5.31 -9.26 -9.55
CA ILE A 521 -5.42 -10.69 -9.29
C ILE A 521 -4.03 -11.22 -9.61
N ILE A 522 -3.22 -11.47 -8.57
CA ILE A 522 -2.08 -12.36 -8.73
C ILE A 522 -2.71 -13.75 -8.90
N ASN A 523 -3.07 -14.09 -10.14
CA ASN A 523 -3.39 -15.45 -10.51
C ASN A 523 -2.08 -16.23 -10.41
N SER A 524 -1.78 -16.76 -9.23
CA SER A 524 -0.68 -17.70 -9.01
C SER A 524 -0.98 -19.10 -9.57
N GLN A 525 -1.78 -19.19 -10.64
CA GLN A 525 -2.15 -20.46 -11.30
C GLN A 525 -2.00 -20.43 -12.83
N ILE A 526 -1.26 -19.47 -13.39
CA ILE A 526 -0.84 -19.53 -14.80
C ILE A 526 0.69 -19.52 -14.88
N CYS A 527 1.31 -20.52 -14.26
CA CYS A 527 2.66 -20.96 -14.60
C CYS A 527 2.63 -22.48 -14.61
N GLU A 528 2.18 -23.05 -15.72
CA GLU A 528 2.57 -24.35 -16.29
C GLU A 528 1.55 -24.75 -17.36
N LYS A 529 1.62 -24.10 -18.51
CA LYS A 529 1.38 -24.77 -19.79
C LYS A 529 2.34 -24.16 -20.81
N THR A 530 3.46 -24.87 -21.01
CA THR A 530 4.21 -24.84 -22.27
C THR A 530 3.25 -24.97 -23.45
N PRO A 531 3.33 -24.14 -24.49
CA PRO A 531 2.60 -24.39 -25.73
C PRO A 531 3.26 -25.58 -26.42
N GLN A 532 2.56 -26.72 -26.44
CA GLN A 532 2.82 -27.74 -27.46
C GLN A 532 2.20 -27.26 -28.78
N TYR A 533 3.02 -27.31 -29.82
CA TYR A 533 2.69 -27.11 -31.23
C TYR A 533 1.33 -27.70 -31.65
N GLY A 534 0.59 -26.97 -32.47
CA GLY A 534 -0.56 -27.46 -33.21
C GLY A 534 -1.44 -26.35 -33.78
N GLU A 535 -1.20 -26.00 -35.05
CA GLU A 535 -2.03 -25.10 -35.84
C GLU A 535 -3.47 -25.62 -36.03
N CYS A 536 -4.47 -24.74 -35.98
CA CYS A 536 -5.27 -24.27 -37.12
C CYS A 536 -6.68 -23.77 -36.73
N SER A 537 -7.14 -22.88 -37.59
CA SER A 537 -8.24 -21.91 -37.56
C SER A 537 -9.70 -22.39 -37.43
N THR A 538 -10.55 -21.42 -37.03
CA THR A 538 -11.95 -21.10 -37.43
C THR A 538 -13.10 -21.29 -36.41
N ASN A 539 -13.73 -20.14 -36.13
CA ASN A 539 -15.16 -19.83 -35.97
C ASN A 539 -16.07 -20.54 -34.93
N SER A 540 -16.68 -19.66 -34.11
CA SER A 540 -18.09 -19.59 -33.70
C SER A 540 -18.66 -20.46 -32.56
N ALA A 541 -19.14 -19.73 -31.54
CA ALA A 541 -20.45 -19.81 -30.86
C ALA A 541 -20.89 -21.02 -29.99
N CYS A 542 -21.27 -20.67 -28.75
CA CYS A 542 -22.41 -21.16 -27.94
C CYS A 542 -22.61 -22.66 -27.62
N GLY A 543 -22.88 -22.94 -26.34
CA GLY A 543 -23.93 -23.91 -25.94
C GLY A 543 -23.57 -24.93 -24.87
N CYS A 544 -24.27 -24.87 -23.74
CA CYS A 544 -24.34 -25.87 -22.66
C CYS A 544 -24.98 -27.20 -23.11
N PHE A 545 -24.55 -28.37 -22.58
CA PHE A 545 -25.34 -29.31 -21.74
C PHE A 545 -24.71 -30.72 -21.59
N HIS A 546 -24.88 -31.25 -20.36
CA HIS A 546 -24.84 -32.60 -19.75
C HIS A 546 -24.57 -33.95 -20.47
N MET A 547 -23.84 -34.80 -19.70
CA MET A 547 -24.10 -36.19 -19.22
C MET A 547 -23.71 -37.48 -20.00
N ILE A 548 -22.99 -38.34 -19.24
CA ILE A 548 -23.02 -39.82 -19.10
C ILE A 548 -22.43 -40.72 -20.21
N GLY A 549 -21.46 -41.57 -19.83
CA GLY A 549 -21.58 -43.03 -20.04
C GLY A 549 -20.57 -43.79 -20.92
N THR A 550 -19.56 -44.38 -20.28
CA THR A 550 -19.05 -45.78 -20.40
C THR A 550 -18.46 -46.39 -21.70
N HIS A 551 -17.34 -47.10 -21.45
CA HIS A 551 -16.73 -48.30 -22.08
C HIS A 551 -15.70 -48.18 -23.23
N ASP A 552 -14.45 -48.53 -22.88
CA ASP A 552 -13.50 -49.52 -23.44
C ASP A 552 -13.71 -49.92 -24.92
N ASP A 553 -12.70 -50.03 -25.81
CA ASP A 553 -11.39 -50.64 -25.59
C ASP A 553 -10.42 -50.36 -26.78
N THR A 554 -9.11 -50.39 -26.48
CA THR A 554 -7.92 -50.62 -27.34
C THR A 554 -7.37 -49.53 -28.31
N GLY A 555 -6.17 -49.02 -27.94
CA GLY A 555 -4.99 -49.07 -28.82
C GLY A 555 -4.22 -47.77 -29.14
N VAL A 556 -3.16 -47.48 -28.36
CA VAL A 556 -1.77 -47.08 -28.76
C VAL A 556 -1.13 -46.02 -27.83
N CYS A 557 -0.12 -46.51 -27.08
CA CYS A 557 1.08 -45.90 -26.48
C CYS A 557 1.05 -44.46 -25.89
N GLY A 558 0.80 -44.37 -24.58
CA GLY A 558 1.27 -43.28 -23.72
C GLY A 558 2.21 -43.82 -22.63
N PHE A 559 3.39 -43.20 -22.46
CA PHE A 559 4.29 -43.46 -21.33
C PHE A 559 3.64 -42.98 -20.02
N LEU A 560 3.17 -43.91 -19.18
CA LEU A 560 2.77 -43.65 -17.80
C LEU A 560 3.96 -43.82 -16.85
N TRP A 561 4.20 -42.83 -16.00
CA TRP A 561 5.06 -42.97 -14.81
C TRP A 561 4.36 -43.87 -13.78
N PRO A 562 5.07 -44.74 -13.04
CA PRO A 562 4.43 -45.67 -12.12
C PRO A 562 3.96 -44.98 -10.83
N THR A 563 2.81 -45.42 -10.31
CA THR A 563 2.28 -45.04 -8.99
C THR A 563 3.14 -45.58 -7.85
N CYS A 564 3.18 -44.88 -6.70
CA CYS A 564 4.03 -45.21 -5.53
C CYS A 564 3.97 -46.68 -5.07
N SER A 565 2.86 -47.39 -5.31
CA SER A 565 2.68 -48.79 -4.92
C SER A 565 3.53 -49.79 -5.72
N ARG A 566 4.13 -49.38 -6.85
CA ARG A 566 4.97 -50.23 -7.71
C ARG A 566 6.48 -50.05 -7.48
N LEU A 567 6.87 -49.15 -6.59
CA LEU A 567 8.25 -48.84 -6.29
C LEU A 567 8.81 -49.72 -5.14
N VAL A 568 10.05 -50.17 -5.27
CA VAL A 568 10.69 -51.08 -4.29
C VAL A 568 11.13 -50.30 -3.05
N ARG A 569 10.56 -50.65 -1.89
CA ARG A 569 10.85 -49.97 -0.61
C ARG A 569 12.22 -50.33 -0.07
N CYS A 570 12.80 -49.38 0.65
CA CYS A 570 14.00 -49.57 1.44
C CYS A 570 13.74 -50.42 2.69
N ASN A 571 14.73 -51.22 3.10
CA ASN A 571 14.65 -51.97 4.35
C ASN A 571 14.72 -51.02 5.55
N SER A 572 13.78 -51.15 6.49
CA SER A 572 13.56 -50.17 7.57
C SER A 572 14.60 -50.19 8.67
N SER A 573 15.37 -51.26 8.82
CA SER A 573 16.42 -51.35 9.85
C SER A 573 17.73 -50.68 9.43
N ASP A 574 18.07 -50.73 8.13
CA ASP A 574 19.44 -50.44 7.66
C ASP A 574 19.47 -49.46 6.44
N ASN A 575 18.31 -49.00 5.95
CA ASN A 575 18.19 -48.19 4.72
C ASN A 575 18.93 -48.80 3.51
N SER A 576 18.91 -50.13 3.40
CA SER A 576 19.55 -50.88 2.33
C SER A 576 18.52 -51.43 1.33
N CYS A 577 18.96 -51.59 0.08
CA CYS A 577 18.17 -52.11 -1.02
C CYS A 577 18.58 -53.53 -1.37
N LEU A 578 17.60 -54.40 -1.66
CA LEU A 578 17.83 -55.82 -2.00
C LEU A 578 18.52 -56.03 -3.35
N GLN A 579 18.50 -55.04 -4.25
CA GLN A 579 19.12 -55.13 -5.58
C GLN A 579 20.52 -54.50 -5.59
N PRO A 580 21.54 -55.15 -6.19
CA PRO A 580 22.89 -54.58 -6.31
C PRO A 580 22.87 -53.31 -7.17
N ASN A 581 23.72 -52.33 -6.82
CA ASN A 581 23.75 -50.99 -7.43
C ASN A 581 22.42 -50.22 -7.32
N THR A 582 21.75 -50.28 -6.17
CA THR A 582 20.62 -49.39 -5.87
C THR A 582 20.80 -48.69 -4.53
N ILE A 583 20.35 -47.43 -4.40
CA ILE A 583 20.39 -46.65 -3.17
C ILE A 583 19.02 -46.12 -2.77
N CYS A 584 18.85 -45.89 -1.47
CA CYS A 584 17.61 -45.36 -0.89
C CYS A 584 17.51 -43.85 -1.02
N VAL A 585 16.46 -43.35 -1.67
CA VAL A 585 16.18 -41.91 -1.85
C VAL A 585 14.70 -41.62 -1.59
N GLN A 586 14.41 -40.44 -1.02
CA GLN A 586 13.05 -39.98 -0.76
C GLN A 586 12.37 -39.55 -2.08
N HIS A 587 11.27 -40.20 -2.48
CA HIS A 587 10.53 -39.85 -3.69
C HIS A 587 9.54 -38.71 -3.40
N PRO A 588 9.51 -37.62 -4.18
CA PRO A 588 8.65 -36.44 -3.91
C PRO A 588 7.14 -36.71 -3.96
N GLN A 589 6.72 -37.85 -4.51
CA GLN A 589 5.31 -38.31 -4.51
C GLN A 589 5.00 -39.37 -3.43
N CYS A 590 6.01 -39.88 -2.72
CA CYS A 590 5.85 -40.91 -1.69
C CYS A 590 6.54 -40.43 -0.39
N GLU A 591 5.91 -39.49 0.32
CA GLU A 591 6.50 -38.86 1.51
C GLU A 591 6.66 -39.83 2.71
N ASP A 592 5.90 -40.93 2.73
CA ASP A 592 5.81 -41.82 3.88
C ASP A 592 6.99 -42.82 4.03
N TYR A 593 7.76 -43.09 2.96
CA TYR A 593 8.91 -44.01 3.02
C TYR A 593 9.91 -43.84 1.85
N PRO A 594 11.22 -44.07 2.07
CA PRO A 594 12.24 -44.03 1.02
C PRO A 594 12.18 -45.25 0.09
N VAL A 595 12.63 -45.05 -1.15
CA VAL A 595 12.54 -46.00 -2.27
C VAL A 595 13.91 -46.26 -2.87
N CYS A 596 14.14 -47.48 -3.35
CA CYS A 596 15.38 -47.92 -4.00
C CYS A 596 15.49 -47.46 -5.46
N TYR A 597 16.59 -46.77 -5.80
CA TYR A 597 16.91 -46.28 -7.15
C TYR A 597 18.25 -46.85 -7.67
N PRO A 598 18.39 -47.17 -8.97
CA PRO A 598 19.66 -47.59 -9.55
C PRO A 598 20.75 -46.50 -9.48
N VAL A 599 21.96 -46.87 -9.08
CA VAL A 599 23.13 -46.00 -8.88
C VAL A 599 23.60 -45.31 -10.17
N THR A 600 23.17 -45.77 -11.34
CA THR A 600 23.44 -45.11 -12.63
C THR A 600 22.78 -43.73 -12.79
N MET A 601 21.93 -43.32 -11.84
CA MET A 601 21.20 -42.04 -11.86
C MET A 601 21.80 -40.98 -10.91
N ILE A 602 22.94 -41.24 -10.25
CA ILE A 602 23.48 -40.33 -9.23
C ILE A 602 24.99 -40.17 -9.43
N ASP A 603 25.37 -39.24 -10.30
CA ASP A 603 26.70 -38.63 -10.26
C ASP A 603 26.58 -37.28 -9.54
N GLN A 604 27.14 -37.23 -8.33
CA GLN A 604 27.23 -36.03 -7.51
C GLN A 604 28.37 -35.16 -8.04
N ASN A 605 28.05 -34.22 -8.96
CA ASN A 605 28.70 -32.92 -9.21
C ASN A 605 28.39 -32.32 -10.59
N MET A 606 27.36 -32.78 -11.30
CA MET A 606 26.92 -32.14 -12.53
C MET A 606 25.42 -31.87 -12.47
N CYS A 607 25.06 -30.60 -12.74
CA CYS A 607 23.72 -30.25 -13.19
C CYS A 607 23.25 -31.26 -14.27
N PRO A 608 21.96 -31.61 -14.33
CA PRO A 608 21.46 -32.60 -15.28
C PRO A 608 21.88 -32.21 -16.71
N PRO A 609 22.30 -33.18 -17.54
CA PRO A 609 22.79 -32.89 -18.87
C PRO A 609 21.62 -32.40 -19.71
N VAL A 610 21.59 -31.09 -19.99
CA VAL A 610 20.85 -30.53 -21.12
C VAL A 610 21.42 -31.20 -22.35
N LYS A 611 20.68 -32.16 -22.92
CA LYS A 611 21.02 -32.75 -24.21
C LYS A 611 21.12 -31.61 -25.23
N ASN A 612 22.30 -31.52 -25.86
CA ASN A 612 22.72 -30.60 -26.92
C ASN A 612 23.16 -29.20 -26.48
N LYS A 613 24.37 -29.08 -25.91
CA LYS A 613 25.19 -27.87 -26.10
C LYS A 613 25.68 -27.83 -27.55
N ILE A 614 24.91 -27.21 -28.44
CA ILE A 614 25.47 -26.75 -29.72
C ILE A 614 26.17 -25.43 -29.39
N ASN A 615 27.50 -25.41 -29.45
CA ASN A 615 28.24 -24.15 -29.41
C ASN A 615 27.99 -23.44 -30.74
N LEU A 616 27.04 -22.51 -30.75
CA LEU A 616 26.73 -21.70 -31.92
C LEU A 616 28.02 -21.01 -32.41
N LYS A 617 28.29 -21.11 -33.71
CA LYS A 617 29.38 -20.41 -34.40
C LYS A 617 28.77 -19.63 -35.56
N TRP A 618 29.42 -18.56 -36.00
CA TRP A 618 28.93 -17.74 -37.10
C TRP A 618 30.00 -17.58 -38.17
N LYS A 619 29.57 -17.38 -39.42
CA LYS A 619 30.45 -16.94 -40.50
C LYS A 619 31.09 -15.62 -40.10
N GLN A 620 32.38 -15.45 -40.40
CA GLN A 620 33.08 -14.21 -40.08
C GLN A 620 32.75 -13.09 -41.08
N ASN A 621 32.33 -13.42 -42.29
CA ASN A 621 31.86 -12.43 -43.27
C ASN A 621 30.37 -12.16 -43.04
N ALA A 622 30.03 -10.92 -42.70
CA ALA A 622 28.65 -10.47 -42.58
C ALA A 622 28.03 -10.02 -43.91
N ILE A 623 26.70 -10.06 -43.95
CA ILE A 623 25.86 -9.50 -45.01
C ILE A 623 25.23 -8.22 -44.46
N THR A 624 25.38 -7.10 -45.18
CA THR A 624 24.68 -5.86 -44.80
C THR A 624 23.19 -5.98 -45.13
N VAL A 625 22.35 -5.89 -44.11
CA VAL A 625 20.89 -6.10 -44.23
C VAL A 625 20.08 -4.80 -44.11
N ALA A 626 20.65 -3.75 -43.53
CA ALA A 626 20.05 -2.41 -43.48
C ALA A 626 21.13 -1.33 -43.46
N GLY A 627 20.84 -0.18 -44.09
CA GLY A 627 21.78 0.95 -44.23
C GLY A 627 22.93 0.69 -45.21
N GLY A 628 24.07 1.34 -44.98
CA GLY A 628 25.27 1.23 -45.83
C GLY A 628 26.41 2.10 -45.32
N THR A 629 27.56 2.08 -46.01
CA THR A 629 28.79 2.75 -45.54
C THR A 629 28.74 4.28 -45.55
N ARG A 630 27.69 4.89 -46.11
CA ARG A 630 27.46 6.34 -46.06
C ARG A 630 26.24 6.61 -45.20
N GLY A 631 26.46 7.32 -44.09
CA GLY A 631 25.38 7.80 -43.23
C GLY A 631 24.53 8.85 -43.94
N GLY A 632 23.24 8.88 -43.62
CA GLY A 632 22.31 9.86 -44.18
C GLY A 632 20.88 9.69 -43.66
N GLN A 633 19.98 10.56 -44.13
CA GLN A 633 18.60 10.68 -43.65
C GLN A 633 17.57 9.97 -44.55
N GLN A 634 17.98 9.50 -45.72
CA GLN A 634 17.10 8.79 -46.65
C GLN A 634 16.62 7.47 -46.03
N LEU A 635 15.54 6.89 -46.55
CA LEU A 635 14.94 5.66 -46.01
C LEU A 635 15.81 4.41 -46.24
N ASN A 636 16.74 4.46 -47.18
CA ASN A 636 17.77 3.44 -47.40
C ASN A 636 19.08 3.74 -46.64
N GLN A 637 19.12 4.77 -45.80
CA GLN A 637 20.29 5.21 -45.04
C GLN A 637 20.00 5.23 -43.53
N LEU A 638 21.04 5.02 -42.75
CA LEU A 638 21.01 5.12 -41.29
C LEU A 638 21.99 6.19 -40.83
N GLY A 639 21.76 6.76 -39.65
CA GLY A 639 22.65 7.69 -38.96
C GLY A 639 22.95 7.16 -37.56
N PHE A 640 24.13 6.58 -37.39
CA PHE A 640 24.62 6.06 -36.11
C PHE A 640 23.64 5.07 -35.43
N PRO A 641 23.29 3.93 -36.08
CA PRO A 641 22.31 2.98 -35.55
C PRO A 641 22.79 2.40 -34.22
N LEU A 642 21.96 2.48 -33.17
CA LEU A 642 22.39 2.18 -31.80
C LEU A 642 21.79 0.89 -31.26
N GLY A 643 20.46 0.88 -31.08
CA GLY A 643 19.69 -0.28 -30.64
C GLY A 643 19.01 -1.00 -31.80
N ILE A 644 18.94 -2.33 -31.70
CA ILE A 644 18.35 -3.21 -32.71
C ILE A 644 17.43 -4.22 -32.01
N PHE A 645 16.29 -4.50 -32.64
CA PHE A 645 15.37 -5.57 -32.27
C PHE A 645 14.89 -6.28 -33.54
N ILE A 646 14.70 -7.59 -33.47
CA ILE A 646 14.23 -8.41 -34.59
C ILE A 646 12.96 -9.14 -34.14
N ASP A 647 11.91 -9.11 -34.96
CA ASP A 647 10.67 -9.82 -34.69
C ASP A 647 10.63 -11.23 -35.31
N GLU A 648 9.57 -11.99 -35.02
CA GLU A 648 9.36 -13.35 -35.55
C GLU A 648 9.21 -13.38 -37.08
N LYS A 649 8.93 -12.24 -37.72
CA LYS A 649 8.82 -12.09 -39.18
C LYS A 649 10.15 -11.72 -39.83
N LYS A 650 11.23 -11.60 -39.04
CA LYS A 650 12.56 -11.11 -39.45
C LYS A 650 12.58 -9.64 -39.89
N ASN A 651 11.61 -8.85 -39.45
CA ASN A 651 11.64 -7.39 -39.59
C ASN A 651 12.65 -6.82 -38.58
N ILE A 652 13.42 -5.83 -39.01
CA ILE A 652 14.49 -5.23 -38.23
C ILE A 652 14.05 -3.85 -37.77
N PHE A 653 13.92 -3.68 -36.46
CA PHE A 653 13.60 -2.40 -35.82
C PHE A 653 14.90 -1.76 -35.35
N ILE A 654 15.18 -0.55 -35.84
CA ILE A 654 16.46 0.12 -35.64
C ILE A 654 16.24 1.49 -35.01
N ALA A 655 16.93 1.75 -33.90
CA ALA A 655 17.06 3.09 -33.34
C ALA A 655 18.10 3.89 -34.13
N ASP A 656 17.61 4.67 -35.09
CA ASP A 656 18.41 5.55 -35.95
C ASP A 656 18.72 6.85 -35.18
N ASN A 657 19.79 6.78 -34.38
CA ASN A 657 20.10 7.71 -33.31
C ASN A 657 20.22 9.17 -33.81
N ALA A 658 21.05 9.38 -34.84
CA ALA A 658 21.36 10.71 -35.37
C ALA A 658 20.16 11.36 -36.07
N ASN A 659 19.31 10.52 -36.68
CA ASN A 659 18.15 10.97 -37.42
C ASN A 659 16.88 11.06 -36.55
N HIS A 660 17.00 10.79 -35.25
CA HIS A 660 15.93 10.94 -34.27
C HIS A 660 14.64 10.19 -34.66
N ARG A 661 14.80 8.95 -35.11
CA ARG A 661 13.69 8.12 -35.58
C ARG A 661 13.92 6.64 -35.26
N ILE A 662 12.84 5.87 -35.27
CA ILE A 662 12.87 4.40 -35.33
C ILE A 662 12.46 3.99 -36.73
N VAL A 663 13.27 3.13 -37.35
CA VAL A 663 13.03 2.62 -38.70
C VAL A 663 12.77 1.12 -38.63
N GLU A 664 11.71 0.67 -39.29
CA GLU A 664 11.43 -0.75 -39.54
C GLU A 664 11.91 -1.11 -40.95
N TRP A 665 12.79 -2.11 -41.05
CA TRP A 665 13.15 -2.75 -42.32
C TRP A 665 12.45 -4.10 -42.40
N GLU A 666 11.53 -4.25 -43.35
CA GLU A 666 10.92 -5.55 -43.62
C GLU A 666 11.97 -6.54 -44.17
N TYR A 667 11.71 -7.84 -44.01
CA TYR A 667 12.61 -8.88 -44.49
C TYR A 667 12.91 -8.72 -46.00
N ASN A 668 14.21 -8.56 -46.33
CA ASN A 668 14.74 -8.29 -47.69
C ASN A 668 14.34 -6.94 -48.33
N ALA A 669 13.81 -5.99 -47.55
CA ALA A 669 13.53 -4.65 -48.06
C ALA A 669 14.83 -3.87 -48.36
N LYS A 670 14.82 -3.04 -49.41
CA LYS A 670 15.97 -2.18 -49.78
C LYS A 670 15.95 -0.82 -49.07
N GLU A 671 14.80 -0.44 -48.53
CA GLU A 671 14.58 0.80 -47.78
C GLU A 671 13.68 0.50 -46.59
N GLY A 672 13.89 1.22 -45.49
CA GLY A 672 13.09 1.09 -44.28
C GLY A 672 11.94 2.09 -44.23
N GLN A 673 11.00 1.88 -43.33
CA GLN A 673 9.90 2.79 -43.05
C GLN A 673 10.07 3.42 -41.67
N THR A 674 9.88 4.73 -41.55
CA THR A 674 9.86 5.38 -40.23
C THR A 674 8.55 5.05 -39.52
N ILE A 675 8.64 4.39 -38.37
CA ILE A 675 7.49 3.96 -37.57
C ILE A 675 7.28 4.83 -36.33
N ALA A 676 8.33 5.51 -35.86
CA ALA A 676 8.28 6.46 -34.76
C ALA A 676 9.32 7.57 -34.90
N GLY A 677 8.99 8.78 -34.46
CA GLY A 677 9.81 9.97 -34.68
C GLY A 677 9.84 10.40 -36.14
N GLY A 678 10.95 11.06 -36.55
CA GLY A 678 11.09 11.60 -37.91
C GLY A 678 10.50 12.99 -38.14
N ASN A 679 9.78 13.56 -37.16
CA ASN A 679 9.24 14.93 -37.19
C ASN A 679 10.20 15.99 -36.62
N GLY A 680 11.51 15.75 -36.77
CA GLY A 680 12.56 16.60 -36.21
C GLY A 680 12.88 16.30 -34.74
N GLN A 681 14.00 16.87 -34.27
CA GLN A 681 14.45 16.76 -32.89
C GLN A 681 13.51 17.54 -31.96
N GLY A 682 13.01 16.91 -30.90
CA GLY A 682 12.28 17.62 -29.87
C GLY A 682 11.62 16.72 -28.83
N ASN A 683 10.81 17.34 -27.98
CA ASN A 683 10.26 16.71 -26.77
C ASN A 683 8.76 16.42 -26.91
N GLN A 684 8.17 16.68 -28.09
CA GLN A 684 6.77 16.41 -28.36
C GLN A 684 6.49 14.90 -28.45
N MET A 685 5.23 14.50 -28.36
CA MET A 685 4.81 13.08 -28.39
C MET A 685 5.16 12.38 -29.71
N ASP A 686 5.26 13.13 -30.80
CA ASP A 686 5.54 12.65 -32.15
C ASP A 686 6.99 12.91 -32.62
N GLN A 687 7.81 13.49 -31.75
CA GLN A 687 9.24 13.75 -31.99
C GLN A 687 10.07 12.79 -31.14
N LEU A 688 11.29 12.47 -31.56
CA LEU A 688 12.28 11.79 -30.73
C LEU A 688 13.55 12.65 -30.62
N ASP A 689 14.38 12.39 -29.62
CA ASP A 689 15.68 13.02 -29.45
C ASP A 689 16.73 11.98 -29.01
N PHE A 690 17.54 11.56 -29.99
CA PHE A 690 18.56 10.51 -29.88
C PHE A 690 18.02 9.21 -29.28
N PRO A 691 17.15 8.46 -30.00
CA PRO A 691 16.70 7.16 -29.56
C PRO A 691 17.88 6.20 -29.42
N GLN A 692 17.88 5.38 -28.37
CA GLN A 692 18.97 4.45 -28.04
C GLN A 692 18.55 2.99 -28.10
N VAL A 693 17.46 2.63 -27.45
CA VAL A 693 16.96 1.25 -27.40
C VAL A 693 15.56 1.22 -28.00
N VAL A 694 15.28 0.17 -28.76
CA VAL A 694 13.95 -0.17 -29.28
C VAL A 694 13.62 -1.60 -28.85
N LEU A 695 12.41 -1.82 -28.33
CA LEU A 695 11.85 -3.14 -28.02
C LEU A 695 10.44 -3.19 -28.58
N VAL A 696 10.05 -4.29 -29.24
CA VAL A 696 8.70 -4.45 -29.76
C VAL A 696 7.92 -5.38 -28.84
N ASP A 697 6.80 -4.90 -28.31
CA ASP A 697 5.78 -5.73 -27.70
C ASP A 697 4.83 -6.21 -28.80
N GLN A 698 5.08 -7.43 -29.26
CA GLN A 698 4.31 -8.08 -30.32
C GLN A 698 2.86 -8.36 -29.92
N GLN A 699 2.55 -8.53 -28.63
CA GLN A 699 1.19 -8.83 -28.15
C GLN A 699 0.29 -7.61 -28.19
N ASN A 700 0.84 -6.45 -27.83
CA ASN A 700 0.09 -5.19 -27.75
C ASN A 700 0.32 -4.27 -28.96
N HIS A 701 1.04 -4.73 -29.99
CA HIS A 701 1.43 -3.93 -31.17
C HIS A 701 2.02 -2.56 -30.79
N SER A 702 2.91 -2.56 -29.79
CA SER A 702 3.53 -1.33 -29.27
C SER A 702 5.04 -1.44 -29.29
N ILE A 703 5.73 -0.31 -29.43
CA ILE A 703 7.19 -0.24 -29.40
C ILE A 703 7.67 0.62 -28.23
N ILE A 704 8.57 0.08 -27.42
CA ILE A 704 9.18 0.77 -26.28
C ILE A 704 10.51 1.36 -26.75
N ILE A 705 10.64 2.67 -26.64
CA ILE A 705 11.78 3.45 -27.11
C ILE A 705 12.40 4.18 -25.93
N THR A 706 13.72 4.15 -25.79
CA THR A 706 14.44 4.98 -24.82
C THR A 706 15.19 6.11 -25.53
N GLU A 707 15.19 7.30 -24.94
CA GLU A 707 15.86 8.49 -25.50
C GLU A 707 16.91 9.06 -24.58
N LEU A 708 18.05 9.44 -25.16
CA LEU A 708 19.20 9.94 -24.41
C LEU A 708 18.98 11.36 -23.86
N ARG A 709 18.63 12.33 -24.73
CA ARG A 709 18.53 13.75 -24.34
C ARG A 709 17.24 14.07 -23.60
N ASN A 710 16.12 13.48 -24.03
CA ASN A 710 14.83 13.64 -23.38
C ASN A 710 14.71 12.87 -22.06
N ARG A 711 15.64 11.92 -21.79
CA ARG A 711 15.65 11.07 -20.58
C ARG A 711 14.27 10.43 -20.32
N ARG A 712 13.63 9.97 -21.38
CA ARG A 712 12.28 9.38 -21.35
C ARG A 712 12.29 7.99 -21.97
N VAL A 713 11.33 7.17 -21.52
CA VAL A 713 10.97 5.89 -22.11
C VAL A 713 9.57 6.06 -22.67
N ILE A 714 9.39 5.87 -23.97
CA ILE A 714 8.10 6.04 -24.65
C ILE A 714 7.60 4.67 -25.10
N GLN A 715 6.35 4.36 -24.79
CA GLN A 715 5.60 3.34 -25.51
C GLN A 715 4.88 4.00 -26.68
N TRP A 716 5.24 3.65 -27.90
CA TRP A 716 4.66 4.19 -29.12
C TRP A 716 3.67 3.18 -29.69
N LEU A 717 2.39 3.56 -29.66
CA LEU A 717 1.26 2.75 -30.08
C LEU A 717 0.88 3.14 -31.51
N ASN A 718 0.74 2.14 -32.39
CA ASN A 718 0.30 2.40 -33.74
C ASN A 718 -1.20 2.78 -33.72
N GLN A 719 -1.47 4.09 -33.70
CA GLN A 719 -2.78 4.76 -33.61
C GLN A 719 -3.61 4.56 -32.32
N LYS A 720 -3.85 5.69 -31.65
CA LYS A 720 -4.62 5.95 -30.41
C LYS A 720 -3.84 5.79 -29.11
N GLN A 721 -3.64 6.96 -28.49
CA GLN A 721 -3.16 7.18 -27.14
C GLN A 721 -3.92 6.32 -26.12
N GLN A 722 -3.22 5.40 -25.46
CA GLN A 722 -3.36 5.13 -24.02
C GLN A 722 -2.21 4.26 -23.54
N ILE A 723 -1.50 4.77 -22.53
CA ILE A 723 -0.33 4.15 -21.89
C ILE A 723 -0.77 2.88 -21.16
N LEU A 724 -0.15 1.75 -21.49
CA LEU A 724 -0.15 0.53 -20.69
C LEU A 724 1.15 -0.23 -20.96
N ILE A 725 2.19 0.03 -20.17
CA ILE A 725 3.23 -0.98 -19.91
C ILE A 725 2.98 -1.48 -18.49
N ASP A 726 2.14 -2.50 -18.38
CA ASP A 726 2.18 -3.40 -17.23
C ASP A 726 3.35 -4.36 -17.47
N ASN A 727 4.29 -4.37 -16.53
CA ASN A 727 5.31 -5.41 -16.40
C ASN A 727 6.13 -5.71 -17.67
N ILE A 728 7.20 -4.94 -17.88
CA ILE A 728 8.42 -5.60 -18.35
C ILE A 728 8.79 -6.55 -17.20
N TYR A 729 8.40 -7.82 -17.31
CA TYR A 729 8.95 -8.89 -16.50
C TYR A 729 10.42 -9.00 -16.89
N CYS A 730 11.25 -8.08 -16.37
CA CYS A 730 12.66 -8.33 -16.23
C CYS A 730 12.72 -9.68 -15.53
N HIS A 731 13.37 -10.64 -16.18
CA HIS A 731 13.74 -11.87 -15.55
C HIS A 731 14.26 -11.55 -14.15
N GLN A 732 14.15 -12.47 -13.19
CA GLN A 732 14.64 -12.27 -11.82
C GLN A 732 16.16 -11.99 -11.74
N THR A 733 16.81 -11.78 -12.88
CA THR A 733 18.19 -11.40 -13.09
C THR A 733 18.27 -10.28 -14.15
N VAL A 734 18.98 -9.19 -13.84
CA VAL A 734 19.30 -8.09 -14.76
C VAL A 734 20.79 -8.12 -15.09
N TYR A 735 21.14 -7.93 -16.36
CA TYR A 735 22.51 -7.79 -16.83
C TYR A 735 22.77 -6.33 -17.19
N VAL A 736 23.85 -5.75 -16.65
CA VAL A 736 24.20 -4.35 -16.86
C VAL A 736 25.63 -4.27 -17.37
N THR A 737 25.82 -3.60 -18.51
CA THR A 737 27.15 -3.25 -19.03
C THR A 737 27.68 -2.04 -18.28
N ASP A 738 28.76 -2.25 -17.53
CA ASP A 738 29.47 -1.20 -16.80
C ASP A 738 30.54 -0.61 -17.73
N TYR A 739 30.09 0.27 -18.63
CA TYR A 739 30.83 0.81 -19.77
C TYR A 739 32.25 1.28 -19.43
N ASN A 740 32.42 2.08 -18.37
CA ASN A 740 33.72 2.64 -18.01
C ASN A 740 34.64 1.66 -17.26
N ASN A 741 34.06 0.65 -16.59
CA ASN A 741 34.84 -0.32 -15.82
C ASN A 741 35.15 -1.60 -16.61
N GLY A 742 34.72 -1.70 -17.88
CA GLY A 742 35.08 -2.82 -18.74
C GLY A 742 34.55 -4.17 -18.24
N ARG A 743 33.29 -4.19 -17.77
CA ARG A 743 32.69 -5.41 -17.21
C ARG A 743 31.17 -5.48 -17.42
N VAL A 744 30.62 -6.67 -17.29
CA VAL A 744 29.17 -6.92 -17.24
C VAL A 744 28.79 -7.49 -15.88
N MET A 745 27.79 -6.86 -15.25
CA MET A 745 27.30 -7.21 -13.92
C MET A 745 25.94 -7.89 -14.01
N LYS A 746 25.81 -9.06 -13.38
CA LYS A 746 24.57 -9.81 -13.19
C LYS A 746 24.01 -9.53 -11.81
N TRP A 747 22.77 -9.04 -11.74
CA TRP A 747 22.07 -8.71 -10.51
C TRP A 747 20.83 -9.57 -10.37
N LYS A 748 20.74 -10.38 -9.31
CA LYS A 748 19.50 -11.11 -9.00
C LYS A 748 18.50 -10.17 -8.31
N LYS A 749 17.21 -10.48 -8.41
CA LYS A 749 16.15 -9.78 -7.69
C LYS A 749 16.50 -9.73 -6.19
N ASP A 750 16.38 -8.54 -5.61
CA ASP A 750 16.68 -8.25 -4.19
C ASP A 750 18.15 -8.46 -3.79
N ALA A 751 19.07 -8.65 -4.74
CA ALA A 751 20.51 -8.77 -4.46
C ALA A 751 21.12 -7.42 -4.10
N LYS A 752 21.83 -7.38 -2.97
CA LYS A 752 22.56 -6.18 -2.49
C LYS A 752 23.91 -5.99 -3.21
N GLU A 753 24.41 -7.03 -3.87
CA GLU A 753 25.67 -7.02 -4.62
C GLU A 753 25.51 -7.71 -5.98
N GLY A 754 26.16 -7.16 -7.00
CA GLY A 754 26.18 -7.71 -8.35
C GLY A 754 27.36 -8.64 -8.57
N ILE A 755 27.17 -9.67 -9.39
CA ILE A 755 28.20 -10.66 -9.75
C ILE A 755 28.79 -10.25 -11.11
N VAL A 756 30.13 -10.17 -11.22
CA VAL A 756 30.78 -9.99 -12.52
C VAL A 756 30.63 -11.27 -13.34
N VAL A 757 30.09 -11.17 -14.55
CA VAL A 757 29.87 -12.33 -15.44
C VAL A 757 30.64 -12.26 -16.76
N ALA A 758 31.18 -11.09 -17.11
CA ALA A 758 32.10 -10.92 -18.23
C ALA A 758 33.04 -9.73 -17.94
N GLY A 759 34.30 -9.84 -18.37
CA GLY A 759 35.34 -8.83 -18.11
C GLY A 759 35.71 -8.70 -16.62
N GLY A 760 35.98 -7.49 -16.16
CA GLY A 760 36.33 -7.21 -14.76
C GLY A 760 37.83 -7.22 -14.43
N ASN A 761 38.69 -7.52 -15.40
CA ASN A 761 40.15 -7.50 -15.27
C ASN A 761 40.80 -6.22 -15.81
N GLY A 762 40.08 -5.08 -15.73
CA GLY A 762 40.47 -3.80 -16.31
C GLY A 762 40.09 -3.65 -17.80
N GLY A 763 40.16 -2.42 -18.31
CA GLY A 763 39.86 -2.12 -19.71
C GLY A 763 41.03 -2.47 -20.64
N GLY A 764 40.80 -3.30 -21.66
CA GLY A 764 41.84 -3.74 -22.59
C GLY A 764 41.34 -4.72 -23.66
N GLY A 765 42.26 -5.20 -24.49
CA GLY A 765 41.97 -6.07 -25.65
C GLY A 765 42.13 -7.58 -25.41
N ASN A 766 42.57 -7.99 -24.22
CA ASN A 766 42.73 -9.41 -23.89
C ASN A 766 41.38 -10.14 -23.84
N LEU A 767 41.38 -11.48 -23.87
CA LEU A 767 40.15 -12.30 -23.87
C LEU A 767 39.38 -12.24 -22.55
N ASN A 768 40.01 -11.82 -21.46
CA ASN A 768 39.40 -11.62 -20.15
C ASN A 768 39.09 -10.15 -19.83
N GLN A 769 39.23 -9.26 -20.81
CA GLN A 769 39.04 -7.80 -20.69
C GLN A 769 38.02 -7.31 -21.71
N LEU A 770 37.33 -6.21 -21.37
CA LEU A 770 36.40 -5.51 -22.24
C LEU A 770 36.77 -4.02 -22.25
N LEU A 771 36.67 -3.37 -23.40
CA LEU A 771 36.90 -1.95 -23.57
C LEU A 771 35.61 -1.28 -24.02
N TYR A 772 35.00 -0.50 -23.13
CA TYR A 772 33.74 0.20 -23.38
C TYR A 772 32.57 -0.71 -23.78
N PRO A 773 32.28 -1.81 -23.04
CA PRO A 773 31.20 -2.72 -23.40
C PRO A 773 29.86 -1.99 -23.45
N HIS A 774 29.06 -2.24 -24.49
CA HIS A 774 27.83 -1.50 -24.76
C HIS A 774 26.58 -2.39 -24.71
N GLY A 775 26.31 -3.16 -25.76
CA GLY A 775 25.17 -4.09 -25.81
C GLY A 775 25.46 -5.41 -25.09
N VAL A 776 24.43 -5.98 -24.45
CA VAL A 776 24.49 -7.31 -23.83
C VAL A 776 23.19 -8.07 -24.11
N ILE A 777 23.31 -9.35 -24.45
CA ILE A 777 22.19 -10.30 -24.50
C ILE A 777 22.63 -11.61 -23.84
N VAL A 778 21.65 -12.37 -23.36
CA VAL A 778 21.89 -13.69 -22.77
C VAL A 778 21.00 -14.69 -23.50
N ASP A 779 21.60 -15.78 -23.99
CA ASP A 779 20.86 -16.83 -24.67
C ASP A 779 20.11 -17.74 -23.68
N HIS A 780 19.28 -18.64 -24.22
CA HIS A 780 18.51 -19.61 -23.44
C HIS A 780 19.40 -20.64 -22.69
N LEU A 781 20.68 -20.74 -23.04
CA LEU A 781 21.69 -21.57 -22.38
C LEU A 781 22.45 -20.82 -21.27
N GLY A 782 22.15 -19.54 -21.05
CA GLY A 782 22.80 -18.68 -20.06
C GLY A 782 24.15 -18.11 -20.48
N GLN A 783 24.52 -18.20 -21.77
CA GLN A 783 25.75 -17.63 -22.31
C GLN A 783 25.55 -16.13 -22.53
N VAL A 784 26.53 -15.33 -22.09
CA VAL A 784 26.47 -13.86 -22.13
C VAL A 784 27.22 -13.37 -23.36
N TYR A 785 26.51 -12.72 -24.27
CA TYR A 785 27.10 -12.08 -25.45
C TYR A 785 27.21 -10.59 -25.20
N VAL A 786 28.39 -10.03 -25.42
CA VAL A 786 28.72 -8.64 -25.11
C VAL A 786 29.32 -7.98 -26.32
N VAL A 787 28.82 -6.79 -26.67
CA VAL A 787 29.46 -5.94 -27.66
C VAL A 787 30.61 -5.19 -26.99
N ASP A 788 31.83 -5.58 -27.35
CA ASP A 788 33.06 -4.96 -26.89
C ASP A 788 33.43 -3.80 -27.84
N LYS A 789 32.69 -2.69 -27.69
CA LYS A 789 32.68 -1.55 -28.62
C LYS A 789 34.09 -1.06 -28.94
N GLY A 790 34.91 -0.81 -27.90
CA GLY A 790 36.23 -0.23 -28.05
C GLY A 790 37.24 -1.14 -28.74
N ASN A 791 36.99 -2.46 -28.76
CA ASN A 791 37.81 -3.44 -29.47
C ASN A 791 37.18 -3.91 -30.80
N ASN A 792 36.05 -3.31 -31.23
CA ASN A 792 35.36 -3.61 -32.49
C ASN A 792 35.02 -5.10 -32.68
N ARG A 793 34.53 -5.75 -31.62
CA ARG A 793 34.22 -7.18 -31.60
C ARG A 793 32.98 -7.51 -30.76
N VAL A 794 32.37 -8.66 -31.03
CA VAL A 794 31.35 -9.27 -30.16
C VAL A 794 31.96 -10.50 -29.50
N MET A 795 31.80 -10.61 -28.19
CA MET A 795 32.39 -11.67 -27.40
C MET A 795 31.33 -12.46 -26.64
N ARG A 796 31.62 -13.74 -26.37
CA ARG A 796 30.76 -14.65 -25.64
C ARG A 796 31.44 -15.17 -24.38
N TRP A 797 30.74 -15.15 -23.27
CA TRP A 797 31.14 -15.78 -22.01
C TRP A 797 30.19 -16.91 -21.62
N CYS A 798 30.75 -18.08 -21.41
CA CYS A 798 30.05 -19.21 -20.79
C CYS A 798 30.07 -19.07 -19.26
N GLU A 799 29.02 -19.55 -18.59
CA GLU A 799 28.93 -19.49 -17.13
C GLU A 799 30.15 -20.15 -16.46
N GLY A 800 30.84 -19.40 -15.59
CA GLY A 800 32.02 -19.86 -14.85
C GLY A 800 33.36 -19.78 -15.60
N LYS A 801 33.42 -19.22 -16.82
CA LYS A 801 34.68 -18.98 -17.54
C LYS A 801 35.29 -17.63 -17.20
N GLU A 802 36.60 -17.60 -17.00
CA GLU A 802 37.36 -16.35 -16.74
C GLU A 802 37.68 -15.56 -18.02
N GLU A 803 37.73 -16.24 -19.17
CA GLU A 803 38.00 -15.64 -20.49
C GLU A 803 36.80 -15.85 -21.43
N GLY A 804 36.57 -14.88 -22.31
CA GLY A 804 35.55 -14.92 -23.35
C GLY A 804 36.11 -15.37 -24.69
N GLU A 805 35.21 -15.75 -25.58
CA GLU A 805 35.53 -16.14 -26.96
C GLU A 805 35.04 -15.06 -27.93
N ILE A 806 35.86 -14.71 -28.92
CA ILE A 806 35.45 -13.79 -29.98
C ILE A 806 34.47 -14.52 -30.90
N VAL A 807 33.28 -13.95 -31.06
CA VAL A 807 32.20 -14.51 -31.87
C VAL A 807 32.29 -14.01 -33.31
N VAL A 808 32.36 -12.69 -33.46
CA VAL A 808 32.50 -11.96 -34.72
C VAL A 808 33.26 -10.65 -34.50
N GLY A 809 33.91 -10.14 -35.55
CA GLY A 809 34.73 -8.94 -35.50
C GLY A 809 36.10 -9.19 -34.86
N GLY A 810 36.80 -8.11 -34.49
CA GLY A 810 38.17 -8.18 -33.96
C GLY A 810 39.28 -8.17 -35.02
N ASN A 811 38.93 -8.10 -36.31
CA ASN A 811 39.88 -7.98 -37.44
C ASN A 811 40.27 -6.51 -37.75
N GLY A 812 40.27 -5.66 -36.72
CA GLY A 812 40.49 -4.22 -36.84
C GLY A 812 39.22 -3.43 -37.15
N GLN A 813 39.29 -2.12 -36.92
CA GLN A 813 38.22 -1.17 -37.24
C GLN A 813 38.15 -0.96 -38.74
N GLY A 814 36.99 -1.16 -39.36
CA GLY A 814 36.84 -0.95 -40.81
C GLY A 814 35.47 -1.30 -41.34
N GLY A 815 35.30 -1.19 -42.66
CA GLY A 815 34.03 -1.38 -43.37
C GLY A 815 33.91 -2.68 -44.15
N GLU A 816 34.93 -3.54 -44.13
CA GLU A 816 34.90 -4.84 -44.80
C GLU A 816 33.86 -5.80 -44.14
N PRO A 817 33.45 -6.88 -44.82
CA PRO A 817 32.44 -7.81 -44.30
C PRO A 817 32.80 -8.49 -42.97
N ASP A 818 34.09 -8.64 -42.65
CA ASP A 818 34.61 -9.24 -41.42
C ASP A 818 35.08 -8.20 -40.39
N GLN A 819 34.83 -6.92 -40.65
CA GLN A 819 35.19 -5.80 -39.79
C GLN A 819 33.96 -5.06 -39.26
N LEU A 820 34.09 -4.55 -38.04
CA LEU A 820 33.10 -3.71 -37.37
C LEU A 820 33.75 -2.38 -36.96
N SER A 821 32.95 -1.35 -36.72
CA SER A 821 33.39 -0.03 -36.28
C SER A 821 32.47 0.51 -35.19
N ASP A 822 32.99 0.54 -33.96
CA ASP A 822 32.29 0.93 -32.73
C ASP A 822 30.92 0.25 -32.55
N PRO A 823 30.79 -1.08 -32.69
CA PRO A 823 29.49 -1.74 -32.62
C PRO A 823 28.80 -1.47 -31.27
N THR A 824 27.47 -1.32 -31.26
CA THR A 824 26.71 -0.91 -30.06
C THR A 824 25.62 -1.90 -29.64
N GLY A 825 24.79 -2.33 -30.58
CA GLY A 825 23.61 -3.17 -30.35
C GLY A 825 23.76 -4.54 -31.00
N LEU A 826 23.12 -5.56 -30.42
CA LEU A 826 23.15 -6.91 -30.94
C LEU A 826 21.80 -7.61 -30.70
N SER A 827 21.36 -8.47 -31.62
CA SER A 827 20.12 -9.27 -31.50
C SER A 827 20.24 -10.58 -32.27
N PHE A 828 19.43 -11.58 -31.92
CA PHE A 828 19.29 -12.83 -32.67
C PHE A 828 17.96 -12.86 -33.42
N ASP A 829 17.89 -13.61 -34.52
CA ASP A 829 16.64 -14.06 -35.13
C ASP A 829 16.27 -15.47 -34.66
N ASP A 830 15.08 -15.97 -35.02
CA ASP A 830 14.60 -17.30 -34.64
C ASP A 830 15.46 -18.47 -35.19
N GLU A 831 16.35 -18.18 -36.15
CA GLU A 831 17.32 -19.11 -36.72
C GLU A 831 18.70 -19.02 -36.06
N GLU A 832 18.82 -18.26 -34.96
CA GLU A 832 20.06 -18.01 -34.21
C GLU A 832 21.15 -17.28 -35.04
N ASN A 833 20.77 -16.57 -36.11
CA ASN A 833 21.69 -15.67 -36.80
C ASN A 833 21.93 -14.42 -35.96
N LEU A 834 23.17 -13.95 -35.92
CA LEU A 834 23.58 -12.78 -35.12
C LEU A 834 23.51 -11.51 -35.95
N TYR A 835 22.79 -10.50 -35.45
CA TYR A 835 22.73 -9.17 -36.05
C TYR A 835 23.42 -8.16 -35.15
N VAL A 836 24.26 -7.32 -35.73
CA VAL A 836 25.05 -6.31 -35.01
C VAL A 836 24.83 -4.94 -35.62
N ALA A 837 24.54 -3.95 -34.77
CA ALA A 837 24.50 -2.55 -35.13
C ALA A 837 25.93 -2.00 -35.22
N ASP A 838 26.40 -1.81 -36.44
CA ASP A 838 27.73 -1.32 -36.78
C ASP A 838 27.70 0.22 -36.83
N TYR A 839 27.68 0.81 -35.64
CA TYR A 839 27.35 2.21 -35.35
C TYR A 839 28.10 3.21 -36.22
N SER A 840 29.44 3.15 -36.25
CA SER A 840 30.27 4.13 -36.97
C SER A 840 30.22 3.91 -38.49
N ASN A 841 29.87 2.71 -38.95
CA ASN A 841 29.68 2.40 -40.36
C ASN A 841 28.24 2.62 -40.86
N ASN A 842 27.32 3.07 -40.01
CA ASN A 842 25.92 3.37 -40.37
C ASN A 842 25.16 2.19 -41.02
N ARG A 843 25.40 0.97 -40.54
CA ARG A 843 24.80 -0.25 -41.11
C ARG A 843 24.43 -1.28 -40.04
N ILE A 844 23.56 -2.22 -40.41
CA ILE A 844 23.32 -3.45 -39.65
C ILE A 844 23.94 -4.63 -40.40
N GLN A 845 24.78 -5.39 -39.70
CA GLN A 845 25.48 -6.57 -40.22
C GLN A 845 24.81 -7.84 -39.70
N LYS A 846 24.44 -8.76 -40.61
CA LYS A 846 23.96 -10.11 -40.30
C LYS A 846 25.10 -11.11 -40.46
N PHE A 847 25.35 -11.91 -39.44
CA PHE A 847 26.26 -13.04 -39.47
C PHE A 847 25.44 -14.33 -39.42
N GLU A 848 25.60 -15.18 -40.44
CA GLU A 848 24.87 -16.43 -40.53
C GLU A 848 25.49 -17.49 -39.62
N ILE A 849 24.65 -18.27 -38.94
CA ILE A 849 25.10 -19.37 -38.11
C ILE A 849 25.76 -20.48 -38.95
N ILE A 850 26.83 -21.07 -38.42
CA ILE A 850 27.49 -22.29 -38.88
C ILE A 850 27.30 -23.32 -37.77
N LEU A 851 26.50 -24.36 -38.06
CA LEU A 851 26.31 -25.50 -37.15
C LEU A 851 27.58 -26.33 -37.02
#